data_AF-A0A813AWQ0-F1
#
_entry.id   AF-A0A813AWQ0-F1
#
_cell.length_a   1.000
_cell.length_b   1.000
_cell.length_c   1.000
_cell.angle_alpha   90.00
_cell.angle_beta   90.00
_cell.angle_gamma   90.00
#
_symmetry.space_group_name_H-M   'P 1'
#
loop_
_entity.id
_entity.type
_entity.pdbx_description
1 polymer ?
#
loop_
_entity_poly.entity_id
_entity_poly.type
_entity_poly.pdbx_seq_one_letter_code
_entity_poly.pdbx_strand_id
1 'polypeptide(L)'
;MALRLFLLVTSAVATPEPVGPVCSGSIELQGHGSIQTANAHWNVPGELAGSLEVSDGAIHVFMKGRTYFSDTCLPTQFNNSHYSKIFLLGKSLRWTTDISQTDCGCNAAFYLGSLHQNSDISKCEDHYCDANDVCGVRCTEIDLQEANKYAFHSVLHLPDDNSGMGLGYGGGGLDWSWHRDWTKEEYGPGANCIDTNHPFEVEVGFPVGSDGQLVAITTRLAQLGSPCELTAQVLTDSYTFQGRKSTSELTQALHEGRTPIVSYWSAENMQWMDGEGADGLGPCPEDVPEQCGASVQFYAAWWQASLETLQFLFFSGQLMEIVLDMEKTSRFLEAAEEMYQRPDKVLYHNNVHAADVTQGVHALLVQFGFAAFFDQLSILALLLGAVVHDMGHDGRTNSYHVNVGDDIALTWNDISVLENMHISKTFKLMVSDPSSNILDGLKHDHRTRLRKEMVEVVLGTDMSSHFGNVADFKTLVEKLGNDTQEWHEEKAMSAMRVMVLHAIDISNPAKILPLSDKWSDLLRQEFFLQGDQEKELGLPVSPLCDRDTVRFASSQVGFFTIIVQPTFALLAELQHRVKDTQLAHLRKNTEAWETRKKAECSEHVSPSLRGSPRQIAVPSTGCATRGSYTRHEPGPSARTTSSPPGAPSVSSEPSPLRSLPGVSSSRCP
;
A
#
# COMPACT_ATOMS: atom_id res chain seq x y z
N MET A 1 4.92 31.36 39.07
CA MET A 1 3.46 31.38 38.86
C MET A 1 3.22 30.77 37.49
N ALA A 2 3.09 29.43 37.38
CA ALA A 2 1.83 28.67 37.42
C ALA A 2 0.82 29.23 36.40
N LEU A 3 0.54 28.58 35.26
CA LEU A 3 -0.17 27.30 35.17
C LEU A 3 0.28 26.48 33.94
N ARG A 4 0.59 25.19 34.15
CA ARG A 4 0.65 24.15 33.12
C ARG A 4 -0.75 23.53 32.98
N LEU A 5 -1.20 23.21 31.78
CA LEU A 5 -2.23 22.20 31.57
C LEU A 5 -1.71 21.19 30.52
N PHE A 6 -1.33 20.01 31.02
CA PHE A 6 -1.12 18.80 30.24
C PHE A 6 -2.49 18.14 30.08
N LEU A 7 -2.89 17.75 28.87
CA LEU A 7 -3.86 16.68 28.70
C LEU A 7 -3.08 15.37 28.48
N LEU A 8 -3.02 14.57 29.54
CA LEU A 8 -2.66 13.15 29.51
C LEU A 8 -3.93 12.38 29.12
N VAL A 9 -3.89 11.63 28.02
CA VAL A 9 -4.88 10.59 27.74
C VAL A 9 -4.60 9.45 28.70
N THR A 10 -5.52 9.21 29.63
CA THR A 10 -5.51 8.03 30.50
C THR A 10 -6.43 6.98 29.88
N SER A 11 -5.93 5.76 29.79
CA SER A 11 -6.73 4.59 29.48
C SER A 11 -7.75 4.38 30.60
N ALA A 12 -9.03 4.60 30.32
CA ALA A 12 -10.12 4.15 31.17
C ALA A 12 -10.89 3.07 30.41
N VAL A 13 -10.88 1.85 30.94
CA VAL A 13 -11.93 0.88 30.63
C VAL A 13 -13.22 1.45 31.20
N ALA A 14 -14.12 1.92 30.35
CA ALA A 14 -15.44 2.40 30.71
C ALA A 14 -16.49 1.49 30.06
N THR A 15 -17.45 1.04 30.86
CA THR A 15 -18.68 0.39 30.40
C THR A 15 -19.47 1.33 29.49
N PRO A 16 -20.21 0.83 28.49
CA PRO A 16 -20.86 1.66 27.48
C PRO A 16 -22.13 2.30 28.07
N GLU A 17 -22.14 3.63 28.18
CA GLU A 17 -23.36 4.42 28.21
C GLU A 17 -23.52 5.16 26.87
N PRO A 18 -24.77 5.37 26.40
CA PRO A 18 -25.06 5.68 25.01
C PRO A 18 -24.73 7.13 24.69
N VAL A 19 -23.73 7.33 23.84
CA VAL A 19 -23.32 8.65 23.38
C VAL A 19 -24.16 8.99 22.14
N GLY A 20 -24.71 10.21 22.09
CA GLY A 20 -25.39 10.76 20.90
C GLY A 20 -24.48 10.80 19.66
N PRO A 21 -24.86 11.43 18.54
CA PRO A 21 -24.08 11.40 17.31
C PRO A 21 -22.63 11.87 17.54
N VAL A 22 -21.68 10.94 17.55
CA VAL A 22 -20.25 11.20 17.72
C VAL A 22 -19.58 11.08 16.36
N CYS A 23 -18.87 12.13 15.95
CA CYS A 23 -18.00 12.05 14.79
C CYS A 23 -16.91 11.01 15.08
N SER A 24 -16.88 9.95 14.29
CA SER A 24 -16.02 8.79 14.56
C SER A 24 -14.64 8.90 13.89
N GLY A 25 -14.44 9.96 13.10
CA GLY A 25 -13.20 10.32 12.41
C GLY A 25 -13.45 10.63 10.94
N SER A 26 -12.38 10.75 10.17
CA SER A 26 -12.43 11.11 8.75
C SER A 26 -11.68 10.11 7.88
N ILE A 27 -12.16 9.92 6.66
CA ILE A 27 -11.50 9.14 5.62
C ILE A 27 -11.22 10.00 4.39
N GLU A 28 -10.23 9.63 3.59
CA GLU A 28 -9.99 10.27 2.31
C GLU A 28 -10.69 9.49 1.20
N LEU A 29 -11.64 10.12 0.50
CA LEU A 29 -12.28 9.56 -0.69
C LEU A 29 -11.63 10.15 -1.94
N GLN A 30 -10.95 9.31 -2.72
CA GLN A 30 -10.31 9.75 -3.95
C GLN A 30 -11.31 10.41 -4.91
N GLY A 31 -10.97 11.59 -5.43
CA GLY A 31 -11.86 12.38 -6.30
C GLY A 31 -12.92 13.19 -5.57
N HIS A 32 -13.00 13.13 -4.24
CA HIS A 32 -13.87 13.97 -3.41
C HIS A 32 -13.11 14.73 -2.30
N GLY A 33 -12.10 14.10 -1.69
CA GLY A 33 -11.31 14.64 -0.58
C GLY A 33 -11.71 14.04 0.77
N SER A 34 -11.37 14.74 1.84
CA SER A 34 -11.64 14.31 3.22
C SER A 34 -13.14 14.33 3.55
N ILE A 35 -13.67 13.20 4.03
CA ILE A 35 -15.06 13.01 4.43
C ILE A 35 -15.12 12.63 5.90
N GLN A 36 -16.06 13.22 6.64
CA GLN A 36 -16.32 12.87 8.03
C GLN A 36 -17.30 11.69 8.12
N THR A 37 -17.20 10.91 9.20
CA THR A 37 -18.17 9.85 9.53
C THR A 37 -19.05 10.31 10.69
N ALA A 38 -20.37 10.28 10.49
CA ALA A 38 -21.38 10.63 11.49
C ALA A 38 -22.16 9.39 11.90
N ASN A 39 -21.92 8.89 13.12
CA ASN A 39 -22.61 7.71 13.63
C ASN A 39 -24.10 7.99 13.83
N ALA A 40 -24.96 7.06 13.42
CA ALA A 40 -26.38 7.11 13.69
C ALA A 40 -26.63 7.10 15.20
N HIS A 41 -27.74 7.71 15.64
CA HIS A 41 -28.17 7.56 17.02
C HIS A 41 -28.99 6.29 17.21
N TRP A 42 -29.88 6.02 16.25
CA TRP A 42 -30.77 4.86 16.24
C TRP A 42 -30.58 4.07 14.94
N ASN A 43 -30.54 2.74 15.01
CA ASN A 43 -30.56 1.90 13.81
C ASN A 43 -31.99 1.66 13.31
N VAL A 44 -32.87 1.40 14.27
CA VAL A 44 -34.31 1.30 14.10
C VAL A 44 -34.95 2.13 15.19
N PRO A 45 -36.21 2.58 15.02
CA PRO A 45 -36.87 3.42 16.00
C PRO A 45 -36.93 2.74 17.37
N GLY A 46 -36.32 3.33 18.40
CA GLY A 46 -36.30 2.73 19.74
C GLY A 46 -35.08 1.84 20.05
N GLU A 47 -34.20 1.56 19.07
CA GLU A 47 -32.96 0.81 19.28
C GLU A 47 -31.70 1.62 18.93
N LEU A 48 -30.81 1.75 19.91
CA LEU A 48 -29.54 2.48 19.77
C LEU A 48 -28.63 1.82 18.74
N ALA A 49 -27.99 2.67 17.93
CA ALA A 49 -26.89 2.23 17.08
C ALA A 49 -25.66 1.86 17.93
N GLY A 50 -24.93 0.86 17.46
CA GLY A 50 -23.63 0.45 17.95
C GLY A 50 -22.54 1.49 17.66
N SER A 51 -21.35 1.23 18.19
CA SER A 51 -20.20 2.12 18.00
C SER A 51 -19.54 1.95 16.64
N LEU A 52 -18.78 2.97 16.26
CA LEU A 52 -17.90 2.96 15.10
C LEU A 52 -16.56 3.58 15.51
N GLU A 53 -15.47 3.14 14.90
CA GLU A 53 -14.15 3.75 15.06
C GLU A 53 -13.54 3.97 13.68
N VAL A 54 -12.96 5.15 13.44
CA VAL A 54 -12.09 5.38 12.29
C VAL A 54 -10.65 5.46 12.77
N SER A 55 -9.86 4.46 12.39
CA SER A 55 -8.45 4.34 12.76
C SER A 55 -7.66 3.81 11.58
N ASP A 56 -6.43 4.29 11.40
CA ASP A 56 -5.54 3.87 10.31
C ASP A 56 -6.20 3.97 8.90
N GLY A 57 -7.10 4.96 8.75
CA GLY A 57 -7.92 5.22 7.57
C GLY A 57 -8.85 4.06 7.16
N ALA A 58 -9.18 3.19 8.11
CA ALA A 58 -10.24 2.21 8.01
C ALA A 58 -11.43 2.61 8.89
N ILE A 59 -12.62 2.30 8.40
CA ILE A 59 -13.88 2.39 9.14
C ILE A 59 -14.13 1.01 9.77
N HIS A 60 -14.01 0.95 11.10
CA HIS A 60 -14.35 -0.22 11.91
C HIS A 60 -15.79 -0.11 12.37
N VAL A 61 -16.67 -0.95 11.80
CA VAL A 61 -18.09 -0.98 12.15
C VAL A 61 -18.33 -2.10 13.14
N PHE A 62 -18.66 -1.77 14.40
CA PHE A 62 -19.03 -2.77 15.39
C PHE A 62 -20.46 -3.24 15.17
N MET A 63 -20.83 -4.37 15.77
CA MET A 63 -22.19 -4.91 15.67
C MET A 63 -23.24 -3.84 16.04
N LYS A 64 -24.29 -3.74 15.22
CA LYS A 64 -25.30 -2.67 15.22
C LYS A 64 -24.74 -1.28 14.85
N GLY A 65 -23.54 -1.14 14.33
CA GLY A 65 -23.02 0.16 13.89
C GLY A 65 -23.69 0.59 12.59
N ARG A 66 -23.98 1.90 12.45
CA ARG A 66 -24.38 2.54 11.19
C ARG A 66 -23.80 3.95 11.17
N THR A 67 -23.03 4.28 10.13
CA THR A 67 -22.49 5.64 9.97
C THR A 67 -22.79 6.20 8.59
N TYR A 68 -22.99 7.51 8.56
CA TYR A 68 -23.23 8.29 7.37
C TYR A 68 -21.97 9.05 6.98
N PHE A 69 -21.72 9.18 5.68
CA PHE A 69 -20.68 10.05 5.17
C PHE A 69 -21.20 11.50 5.20
N SER A 70 -20.40 12.42 5.74
CA SER A 70 -20.82 13.79 6.01
C SER A 70 -19.73 14.81 5.69
N ASP A 71 -20.14 15.95 5.15
CA ASP A 71 -19.26 17.08 4.82
C ASP A 71 -18.85 17.87 6.08
N THR A 72 -19.63 17.75 7.16
CA THR A 72 -19.40 18.48 8.41
C THR A 72 -19.54 17.58 9.62
N CYS A 73 -18.57 17.63 10.52
CA CYS A 73 -18.72 17.07 11.86
C CYS A 73 -19.57 18.02 12.72
N LEU A 74 -20.85 17.72 12.96
CA LEU A 74 -21.71 18.53 13.82
C LEU A 74 -22.57 17.68 14.77
N PRO A 75 -22.23 17.64 16.07
CA PRO A 75 -23.01 16.97 17.09
C PRO A 75 -23.95 17.94 17.80
N THR A 76 -25.26 17.86 17.51
CA THR A 76 -26.37 18.10 18.45
C THR A 76 -27.72 17.67 17.86
N GLN A 77 -27.91 17.82 16.54
CA GLN A 77 -29.10 17.41 15.78
C GLN A 77 -28.67 17.12 14.33
N PHE A 78 -29.25 16.09 13.71
CA PHE A 78 -29.01 15.80 12.29
C PHE A 78 -29.66 16.86 11.40
N ASN A 79 -28.98 17.21 10.32
CA ASN A 79 -29.50 18.08 9.26
C ASN A 79 -29.11 17.45 7.92
N ASN A 80 -30.07 17.30 7.02
CA ASN A 80 -29.87 16.65 5.74
C ASN A 80 -28.74 17.29 4.92
N SER A 81 -28.61 18.62 4.97
CA SER A 81 -27.58 19.36 4.23
C SER A 81 -26.14 19.03 4.64
N HIS A 82 -25.93 18.38 5.79
CA HIS A 82 -24.61 17.96 6.26
C HIS A 82 -24.14 16.64 5.64
N TYR A 83 -25.04 15.79 5.13
CA TYR A 83 -24.63 14.53 4.52
C TYR A 83 -23.91 14.78 3.21
N SER A 84 -22.86 14.01 2.94
CA SER A 84 -22.08 14.17 1.72
C SER A 84 -22.89 13.79 0.50
N LYS A 85 -22.71 14.54 -0.58
CA LYS A 85 -23.24 14.22 -1.92
C LYS A 85 -22.13 13.71 -2.81
N ILE A 86 -22.12 12.40 -3.04
CA ILE A 86 -21.15 11.77 -3.92
C ILE A 86 -21.79 11.53 -5.30
N PHE A 87 -21.23 12.16 -6.33
CA PHE A 87 -21.71 12.08 -7.70
C PHE A 87 -21.02 10.91 -8.42
N LEU A 88 -21.74 9.80 -8.57
CA LEU A 88 -21.21 8.53 -9.08
C LEU A 88 -21.64 8.18 -10.51
N LEU A 89 -22.56 8.93 -11.11
CA LEU A 89 -22.98 8.68 -12.49
C LEU A 89 -21.78 8.79 -13.45
N GLY A 90 -21.49 7.71 -14.20
CA GLY A 90 -20.33 7.61 -15.09
C GLY A 90 -19.01 7.33 -14.38
N LYS A 91 -19.03 6.96 -13.09
CA LYS A 91 -17.84 6.67 -12.28
C LYS A 91 -17.95 5.31 -11.61
N SER A 92 -16.90 4.89 -10.92
CA SER A 92 -16.93 3.77 -9.99
C SER A 92 -16.53 4.20 -8.58
N LEU A 93 -17.01 3.44 -7.59
CA LEU A 93 -16.57 3.51 -6.21
C LEU A 93 -15.82 2.22 -5.88
N ARG A 94 -14.64 2.33 -5.26
CA ARG A 94 -13.77 1.20 -4.92
C ARG A 94 -13.35 1.25 -3.46
N TRP A 95 -13.38 0.11 -2.79
CA TRP A 95 -12.93 -0.05 -1.41
C TRP A 95 -12.42 -1.47 -1.18
N THR A 96 -11.70 -1.69 -0.09
CA THR A 96 -11.46 -3.01 0.46
C THR A 96 -12.39 -3.24 1.64
N THR A 97 -12.93 -4.45 1.73
CA THR A 97 -13.70 -4.92 2.87
C THR A 97 -13.01 -6.10 3.56
N ASP A 98 -13.01 -6.10 4.89
CA ASP A 98 -12.66 -7.27 5.71
C ASP A 98 -13.90 -7.75 6.45
N ILE A 99 -14.47 -8.84 5.95
CA ILE A 99 -15.63 -9.56 6.49
C ILE A 99 -15.25 -10.94 7.02
N SER A 100 -13.96 -11.18 7.26
CA SER A 100 -13.41 -12.47 7.72
C SER A 100 -13.88 -12.90 9.11
N GLN A 101 -14.64 -12.07 9.81
CA GLN A 101 -15.25 -12.37 11.09
C GLN A 101 -16.78 -12.47 11.02
N THR A 102 -17.37 -12.44 9.82
CA THR A 102 -18.82 -12.64 9.64
C THR A 102 -19.17 -14.12 9.49
N ASP A 103 -20.43 -14.46 9.72
CA ASP A 103 -21.00 -15.80 9.57
C ASP A 103 -22.42 -15.71 8.98
N CYS A 104 -23.11 -16.85 8.85
CA CYS A 104 -24.52 -16.91 8.45
C CYS A 104 -25.40 -16.12 9.43
N GLY A 105 -26.26 -15.24 8.91
CA GLY A 105 -27.07 -14.34 9.74
C GLY A 105 -26.47 -12.95 9.97
N CYS A 106 -25.29 -12.64 9.42
CA CYS A 106 -24.66 -11.32 9.50
C CYS A 106 -24.77 -10.57 8.17
N ASN A 107 -24.87 -9.24 8.21
CA ASN A 107 -24.76 -8.37 7.04
C ASN A 107 -23.80 -7.21 7.30
N ALA A 108 -22.70 -7.19 6.56
CA ALA A 108 -21.77 -6.07 6.44
C ALA A 108 -22.13 -5.26 5.19
N ALA A 109 -22.87 -4.18 5.39
CA ALA A 109 -23.50 -3.44 4.31
C ALA A 109 -22.76 -2.13 3.99
N PHE A 110 -22.61 -1.85 2.69
CA PHE A 110 -22.21 -0.55 2.15
C PHE A 110 -23.18 -0.16 1.05
N TYR A 111 -23.89 0.94 1.23
CA TYR A 111 -25.01 1.34 0.39
C TYR A 111 -25.12 2.86 0.25
N LEU A 112 -25.96 3.28 -0.70
CA LEU A 112 -26.18 4.67 -1.06
C LEU A 112 -27.63 5.06 -0.80
N GLY A 113 -27.84 6.11 -0.01
CA GLY A 113 -29.16 6.66 0.29
C GLY A 113 -29.33 8.11 -0.16
N SER A 114 -30.58 8.56 -0.21
CA SER A 114 -30.94 9.94 -0.59
C SER A 114 -30.98 10.90 0.61
N LEU A 115 -30.09 10.71 1.58
CA LEU A 115 -30.12 11.40 2.88
C LEU A 115 -29.98 12.92 2.76
N HIS A 116 -29.08 13.40 1.89
CA HIS A 116 -28.93 14.84 1.68
C HIS A 116 -30.18 15.45 1.04
N GLN A 117 -30.84 14.73 0.13
CA GLN A 117 -32.04 15.18 -0.57
C GLN A 117 -33.31 15.06 0.27
N ASN A 118 -33.28 14.23 1.33
CA ASN A 118 -34.42 13.98 2.19
C ASN A 118 -34.59 15.09 3.23
N SER A 119 -35.66 15.89 3.13
CA SER A 119 -35.99 16.91 4.14
C SER A 119 -36.80 16.37 5.32
N ASP A 120 -37.32 15.16 5.23
CA ASP A 120 -38.18 14.57 6.26
C ASP A 120 -37.33 14.05 7.41
N ILE A 121 -37.76 14.32 8.64
CA ILE A 121 -37.15 13.74 9.84
C ILE A 121 -37.76 12.35 10.03
N SER A 122 -36.90 11.34 10.02
CA SER A 122 -37.26 9.94 10.18
C SER A 122 -37.67 9.63 11.63
N LYS A 123 -38.25 8.45 11.85
CA LYS A 123 -38.52 7.91 13.20
C LYS A 123 -37.25 7.57 13.98
N CYS A 124 -36.08 7.58 13.33
CA CYS A 124 -34.76 7.43 13.93
C CYS A 124 -34.14 8.80 14.30
N GLU A 125 -34.94 9.88 14.26
CA GLU A 125 -34.55 11.25 14.66
C GLU A 125 -33.38 11.82 13.82
N ASP A 126 -33.22 11.32 12.61
CA ASP A 126 -32.28 11.76 11.59
C ASP A 126 -33.01 11.95 10.24
N HIS A 127 -32.28 12.01 9.12
CA HIS A 127 -32.89 12.04 7.77
C HIS A 127 -32.63 10.74 7.00
N TYR A 128 -32.40 9.64 7.72
CA TYR A 128 -32.26 8.34 7.11
C TYR A 128 -33.53 7.97 6.34
N CYS A 129 -33.33 7.43 5.15
CA CYS A 129 -34.37 6.86 4.30
C CYS A 129 -33.77 5.70 3.53
N ASP A 130 -34.59 4.73 3.21
CA ASP A 130 -34.22 3.49 2.54
C ASP A 130 -35.45 2.88 1.84
N ALA A 131 -35.26 1.88 0.98
CA ALA A 131 -36.37 1.26 0.27
C ALA A 131 -37.23 0.37 1.20
N ASN A 132 -36.63 -0.08 2.31
CA ASN A 132 -37.25 -0.97 3.30
C ASN A 132 -38.08 -0.24 4.37
N ASP A 133 -38.12 1.10 4.36
CA ASP A 133 -38.89 1.91 5.31
C ASP A 133 -38.47 1.70 6.78
N VAL A 134 -37.18 1.40 7.02
CA VAL A 134 -36.64 1.03 8.34
C VAL A 134 -36.90 2.13 9.38
N CYS A 135 -36.70 3.39 9.00
CA CYS A 135 -36.96 4.55 9.85
C CYS A 135 -38.23 5.33 9.45
N GLY A 136 -39.13 4.75 8.64
CA GLY A 136 -40.41 5.39 8.30
C GLY A 136 -40.37 6.40 7.15
N VAL A 137 -39.28 6.48 6.40
CA VAL A 137 -39.14 7.34 5.21
C VAL A 137 -38.53 6.52 4.08
N ARG A 138 -39.19 6.52 2.93
CA ARG A 138 -38.78 5.76 1.74
C ARG A 138 -37.99 6.60 0.76
N CYS A 139 -36.90 6.06 0.21
CA CYS A 139 -36.17 6.69 -0.88
C CYS A 139 -35.43 5.67 -1.74
N THR A 140 -34.95 6.11 -2.91
CA THR A 140 -34.10 5.29 -3.77
C THR A 140 -32.84 4.91 -3.00
N GLU A 141 -32.53 3.62 -3.03
CA GLU A 141 -31.40 3.00 -2.37
C GLU A 141 -30.63 2.15 -3.37
N ILE A 142 -29.32 2.13 -3.23
CA ILE A 142 -28.44 1.26 -4.02
C ILE A 142 -27.49 0.58 -3.06
N ASP A 143 -27.67 -0.71 -2.88
CA ASP A 143 -26.80 -1.55 -2.09
C ASP A 143 -25.58 -1.94 -2.92
N LEU A 144 -24.43 -1.38 -2.56
CA LEU A 144 -23.17 -1.67 -3.24
C LEU A 144 -22.59 -3.00 -2.76
N GLN A 145 -22.84 -3.32 -1.49
CA GLN A 145 -22.47 -4.56 -0.85
C GLN A 145 -23.48 -4.84 0.27
N GLU A 146 -24.09 -6.02 0.22
CA GLU A 146 -24.67 -6.72 1.37
C GLU A 146 -23.97 -8.07 1.47
N ALA A 147 -23.13 -8.25 2.47
CA ALA A 147 -22.24 -9.40 2.48
C ALA A 147 -21.92 -9.98 3.84
N ASN A 148 -21.65 -11.28 3.83
CA ASN A 148 -20.90 -11.99 4.85
C ASN A 148 -19.93 -12.94 4.16
N LYS A 149 -19.28 -13.82 4.92
CA LYS A 149 -18.34 -14.79 4.36
C LYS A 149 -18.90 -15.64 3.23
N TYR A 150 -20.20 -15.88 3.24
CA TYR A 150 -20.84 -16.87 2.41
C TYR A 150 -21.65 -16.25 1.28
N ALA A 151 -22.13 -15.02 1.46
CA ALA A 151 -22.95 -14.33 0.49
C ALA A 151 -22.44 -12.90 0.22
N PHE A 152 -22.64 -12.44 -0.99
CA PHE A 152 -22.42 -11.08 -1.44
C PHE A 152 -23.51 -10.69 -2.42
N HIS A 153 -24.18 -9.58 -2.19
CA HIS A 153 -25.14 -8.99 -3.11
C HIS A 153 -24.85 -7.52 -3.36
N SER A 154 -25.18 -7.07 -4.57
CA SER A 154 -25.37 -5.65 -4.88
C SER A 154 -26.74 -5.50 -5.52
N VAL A 155 -27.56 -4.59 -4.98
CA VAL A 155 -28.99 -4.53 -5.28
C VAL A 155 -29.42 -3.09 -5.58
N LEU A 156 -30.23 -2.93 -6.62
CA LEU A 156 -30.86 -1.66 -6.98
C LEU A 156 -32.28 -1.63 -6.41
N HIS A 157 -32.63 -0.55 -5.72
CA HIS A 157 -33.98 -0.37 -5.21
C HIS A 157 -34.61 0.94 -5.71
N LEU A 158 -35.82 0.82 -6.28
CA LEU A 158 -36.72 1.97 -6.35
C LEU A 158 -37.32 2.25 -4.95
N PRO A 159 -37.77 3.48 -4.66
CA PRO A 159 -38.14 3.89 -3.29
C PRO A 159 -39.15 2.99 -2.56
N ASP A 160 -40.01 2.32 -3.30
CA ASP A 160 -41.10 1.47 -2.81
C ASP A 160 -40.96 0.00 -3.24
N ASP A 161 -39.79 -0.37 -3.75
CA ASP A 161 -39.41 -1.74 -4.10
C ASP A 161 -38.39 -2.27 -3.10
N ASN A 162 -38.90 -2.92 -2.05
CA ASN A 162 -38.08 -3.53 -1.01
C ASN A 162 -37.32 -4.77 -1.47
N SER A 163 -37.74 -5.37 -2.59
CA SER A 163 -37.06 -6.53 -3.16
C SER A 163 -35.92 -6.02 -4.03
N GLY A 164 -36.21 -5.14 -5.00
CA GLY A 164 -35.21 -4.51 -5.86
C GLY A 164 -34.88 -5.33 -7.11
N MET A 165 -33.68 -5.14 -7.66
CA MET A 165 -33.04 -6.07 -8.61
C MET A 165 -31.52 -6.09 -8.37
N GLY A 166 -30.96 -7.28 -8.15
CA GLY A 166 -29.56 -7.41 -7.76
C GLY A 166 -28.74 -8.42 -8.56
N LEU A 167 -27.52 -8.60 -8.11
CA LEU A 167 -26.51 -9.54 -8.59
C LEU A 167 -25.73 -10.10 -7.39
N GLY A 168 -24.96 -11.16 -7.63
CA GLY A 168 -23.98 -11.68 -6.69
C GLY A 168 -24.14 -13.18 -6.43
N TYR A 169 -23.85 -13.59 -5.20
CA TYR A 169 -23.89 -14.98 -4.75
C TYR A 169 -24.47 -15.06 -3.34
N GLY A 170 -25.39 -16.00 -3.11
CA GLY A 170 -26.06 -16.20 -1.83
C GLY A 170 -27.36 -16.97 -2.03
N GLY A 171 -28.37 -16.76 -1.20
CA GLY A 171 -29.71 -17.27 -1.50
C GLY A 171 -30.80 -16.33 -1.07
N GLY A 172 -31.85 -16.29 -1.91
CA GLY A 172 -33.02 -15.45 -1.73
C GLY A 172 -34.28 -16.27 -1.42
N GLY A 173 -35.26 -15.63 -0.78
CA GLY A 173 -36.57 -16.24 -0.51
C GLY A 173 -37.31 -16.71 -1.78
N LEU A 174 -38.53 -17.23 -1.63
CA LEU A 174 -39.33 -17.82 -2.73
C LEU A 174 -39.52 -16.91 -3.96
N ASP A 175 -39.44 -15.58 -3.77
CA ASP A 175 -39.60 -14.58 -4.83
C ASP A 175 -38.24 -13.94 -5.26
N TRP A 176 -37.12 -14.34 -4.65
CA TRP A 176 -35.81 -13.66 -4.72
C TRP A 176 -34.63 -14.60 -5.05
N SER A 177 -34.89 -15.89 -5.26
CA SER A 177 -33.89 -16.97 -5.30
C SER A 177 -33.04 -17.10 -6.58
N TRP A 178 -32.80 -16.02 -7.35
CA TRP A 178 -32.32 -16.13 -8.75
C TRP A 178 -30.91 -15.58 -9.04
N HIS A 179 -30.21 -15.01 -8.07
CA HIS A 179 -28.90 -14.38 -8.31
C HIS A 179 -27.75 -15.26 -7.80
N ARG A 180 -27.23 -16.10 -8.71
CA ARG A 180 -25.98 -16.86 -8.55
C ARG A 180 -25.08 -16.56 -9.74
N ASP A 181 -24.53 -15.35 -9.76
CA ASP A 181 -23.55 -14.96 -10.75
C ASP A 181 -22.24 -15.74 -10.58
N TRP A 182 -21.97 -16.21 -9.35
CA TRP A 182 -20.78 -16.98 -8.98
C TRP A 182 -21.14 -18.27 -8.24
N THR A 183 -20.14 -19.10 -7.99
CA THR A 183 -20.23 -20.37 -7.25
C THR A 183 -19.56 -20.27 -5.88
N LYS A 184 -19.83 -21.24 -4.98
CA LYS A 184 -19.13 -21.34 -3.69
C LYS A 184 -17.62 -21.58 -3.84
N GLU A 185 -17.20 -22.17 -4.96
CA GLU A 185 -15.78 -22.38 -5.28
C GLU A 185 -15.09 -21.08 -5.72
N GLU A 186 -15.87 -20.07 -6.12
CA GLU A 186 -15.41 -18.76 -6.57
C GLU A 186 -15.48 -17.71 -5.44
N TYR A 187 -16.57 -17.68 -4.67
CA TYR A 187 -16.76 -16.78 -3.53
C TYR A 187 -17.11 -17.57 -2.27
N GLY A 188 -16.32 -17.39 -1.22
CA GLY A 188 -16.58 -18.02 0.08
C GLY A 188 -15.31 -18.33 0.87
N PRO A 189 -15.43 -18.93 2.07
CA PRO A 189 -14.26 -19.29 2.85
C PRO A 189 -13.41 -20.35 2.13
N GLY A 190 -12.16 -20.00 1.82
CA GLY A 190 -11.24 -20.87 1.09
C GLY A 190 -11.54 -21.02 -0.40
N ALA A 191 -12.37 -20.15 -0.98
CA ALA A 191 -12.65 -20.16 -2.41
C ALA A 191 -11.43 -19.74 -3.25
N ASN A 192 -11.41 -20.13 -4.52
CA ASN A 192 -10.24 -19.95 -5.39
C ASN A 192 -10.12 -18.53 -5.95
N CYS A 193 -11.23 -17.79 -6.08
CA CYS A 193 -11.20 -16.41 -6.58
C CYS A 193 -11.23 -15.39 -5.44
N ILE A 194 -12.21 -15.49 -4.53
CA ILE A 194 -12.37 -14.58 -3.40
C ILE A 194 -12.50 -15.41 -2.12
N ASP A 195 -11.38 -15.64 -1.43
CA ASP A 195 -11.35 -16.26 -0.11
C ASP A 195 -11.77 -15.25 0.96
N THR A 196 -13.00 -15.36 1.44
CA THR A 196 -13.57 -14.42 2.42
C THR A 196 -12.98 -14.54 3.84
N ASN A 197 -12.05 -15.47 4.08
CA ASN A 197 -11.21 -15.44 5.30
C ASN A 197 -10.17 -14.32 5.28
N HIS A 198 -10.01 -13.65 4.15
CA HIS A 198 -9.09 -12.54 3.95
C HIS A 198 -9.79 -11.33 3.34
N PRO A 199 -9.26 -10.11 3.54
CA PRO A 199 -9.81 -8.92 2.88
C PRO A 199 -9.78 -9.04 1.36
N PHE A 200 -10.75 -8.40 0.71
CA PHE A 200 -10.82 -8.31 -0.75
C PHE A 200 -11.35 -6.94 -1.19
N GLU A 201 -11.01 -6.57 -2.42
CA GLU A 201 -11.44 -5.33 -3.07
C GLU A 201 -12.81 -5.52 -3.72
N VAL A 202 -13.65 -4.49 -3.54
CA VAL A 202 -14.93 -4.33 -4.21
C VAL A 202 -14.87 -3.06 -5.03
N GLU A 203 -15.31 -3.15 -6.28
CA GLU A 203 -15.55 -1.99 -7.13
C GLU A 203 -16.96 -2.06 -7.70
N VAL A 204 -17.71 -0.97 -7.55
CA VAL A 204 -19.04 -0.81 -8.13
C VAL A 204 -19.06 0.37 -9.08
N GLY A 205 -19.37 0.11 -10.34
CA GLY A 205 -19.39 1.06 -11.44
C GLY A 205 -20.80 1.42 -11.91
N PHE A 206 -20.93 2.65 -12.40
CA PHE A 206 -22.19 3.23 -12.87
C PHE A 206 -22.05 3.74 -14.32
N PRO A 207 -21.80 2.86 -15.30
CA PRO A 207 -21.58 3.24 -16.69
C PRO A 207 -22.77 3.99 -17.29
N VAL A 208 -22.47 4.99 -18.11
CA VAL A 208 -23.47 5.81 -18.81
C VAL A 208 -23.48 5.54 -20.31
N GLY A 209 -24.68 5.59 -20.89
CA GLY A 209 -24.89 5.48 -22.33
C GLY A 209 -24.57 6.80 -23.04
N SER A 210 -24.64 6.78 -24.37
CA SER A 210 -24.46 7.98 -25.19
C SER A 210 -25.50 9.07 -24.95
N ASP A 211 -26.64 8.70 -24.35
CA ASP A 211 -27.73 9.59 -23.94
C ASP A 211 -27.55 10.14 -22.51
N GLY A 212 -26.46 9.78 -21.83
CA GLY A 212 -26.16 10.17 -20.46
C GLY A 212 -26.98 9.43 -19.39
N GLN A 213 -27.76 8.40 -19.78
CA GLN A 213 -28.51 7.56 -18.83
C GLN A 213 -27.63 6.45 -18.27
N LEU A 214 -27.89 6.05 -17.03
CA LEU A 214 -27.27 4.89 -16.39
C LEU A 214 -27.64 3.62 -17.15
N VAL A 215 -26.65 2.90 -17.67
CA VAL A 215 -26.87 1.66 -18.43
C VAL A 215 -26.95 0.45 -17.51
N ALA A 216 -26.08 0.40 -16.51
CA ALA A 216 -25.96 -0.73 -15.60
C ALA A 216 -25.41 -0.28 -14.25
N ILE A 217 -25.54 -1.17 -13.27
CA ILE A 217 -24.59 -1.26 -12.16
C ILE A 217 -23.67 -2.44 -12.45
N THR A 218 -22.37 -2.24 -12.31
CA THR A 218 -21.35 -3.27 -12.53
C THR A 218 -20.59 -3.52 -11.24
N THR A 219 -20.45 -4.77 -10.83
CA THR A 219 -19.70 -5.14 -9.63
C THR A 219 -18.51 -5.99 -10.01
N ARG A 220 -17.35 -5.65 -9.45
CA ARG A 220 -16.09 -6.40 -9.59
C ARG A 220 -15.52 -6.69 -8.20
N LEU A 221 -15.24 -7.96 -7.93
CA LEU A 221 -14.51 -8.40 -6.75
C LEU A 221 -13.12 -8.88 -7.16
N ALA A 222 -12.10 -8.41 -6.46
CA ALA A 222 -10.72 -8.81 -6.70
C ALA A 222 -10.01 -9.06 -5.37
N GLN A 223 -9.15 -10.09 -5.33
CA GLN A 223 -8.36 -10.39 -4.15
C GLN A 223 -6.89 -10.53 -4.51
N LEU A 224 -6.03 -9.86 -3.74
CA LEU A 224 -4.60 -9.85 -4.00
C LEU A 224 -4.00 -11.27 -3.86
N GLY A 225 -3.31 -11.73 -4.90
CA GLY A 225 -2.75 -13.08 -4.96
C GLY A 225 -3.71 -14.15 -5.47
N SER A 226 -4.95 -13.77 -5.77
CA SER A 226 -5.92 -14.64 -6.46
C SER A 226 -5.63 -14.72 -7.95
N PRO A 227 -5.82 -15.88 -8.60
CA PRO A 227 -5.64 -16.04 -10.05
C PRO A 227 -6.82 -15.51 -10.87
N CYS A 228 -7.92 -15.08 -10.23
CA CYS A 228 -9.14 -14.65 -10.89
C CYS A 228 -9.83 -13.50 -10.15
N GLU A 229 -10.80 -12.89 -10.85
CA GLU A 229 -11.66 -11.84 -10.35
C GLU A 229 -13.10 -12.20 -10.69
N LEU A 230 -14.04 -11.75 -9.86
CA LEU A 230 -15.46 -11.99 -10.07
C LEU A 230 -16.11 -10.72 -10.59
N THR A 231 -16.91 -10.84 -11.65
CA THR A 231 -17.65 -9.70 -12.20
C THR A 231 -19.10 -10.09 -12.42
N ALA A 232 -20.00 -9.12 -12.24
CA ALA A 232 -21.43 -9.25 -12.49
C ALA A 232 -22.01 -7.88 -12.84
N GLN A 233 -23.19 -7.84 -13.45
CA GLN A 233 -23.87 -6.58 -13.76
C GLN A 233 -25.39 -6.73 -13.80
N VAL A 234 -26.11 -5.66 -13.44
CA VAL A 234 -27.55 -5.51 -13.67
C VAL A 234 -27.78 -4.37 -14.65
N LEU A 235 -28.45 -4.66 -15.76
CA LEU A 235 -28.86 -3.65 -16.73
C LEU A 235 -30.10 -2.92 -16.21
N THR A 236 -30.07 -1.60 -16.17
CA THR A 236 -31.17 -0.80 -15.58
C THR A 236 -32.45 -0.88 -16.41
N ASP A 237 -32.33 -1.11 -17.72
CA ASP A 237 -33.47 -1.22 -18.63
C ASP A 237 -34.28 -2.51 -18.43
N SER A 238 -33.66 -3.52 -17.82
CA SER A 238 -34.28 -4.80 -17.44
C SER A 238 -35.03 -4.71 -16.11
N TYR A 239 -34.71 -3.73 -15.28
CA TYR A 239 -35.35 -3.52 -13.98
C TYR A 239 -36.56 -2.58 -14.10
N THR A 240 -37.75 -3.17 -13.93
CA THR A 240 -39.04 -2.45 -13.97
C THR A 240 -39.88 -2.82 -12.76
N PHE A 241 -40.42 -1.83 -12.05
CA PHE A 241 -41.29 -2.06 -10.89
C PHE A 241 -42.56 -1.23 -11.00
N GLN A 242 -43.72 -1.86 -10.83
CA GLN A 242 -45.05 -1.25 -10.99
C GLN A 242 -45.20 -0.42 -12.29
N GLY A 243 -44.57 -0.87 -13.38
CA GLY A 243 -44.61 -0.20 -14.70
C GLY A 243 -43.65 0.99 -14.85
N ARG A 244 -42.84 1.32 -13.84
CA ARG A 244 -41.79 2.33 -13.90
C ARG A 244 -40.46 1.68 -14.26
N LYS A 245 -39.74 2.28 -15.21
CA LYS A 245 -38.39 1.84 -15.58
C LYS A 245 -37.37 2.44 -14.62
N SER A 246 -36.50 1.59 -14.07
CA SER A 246 -35.51 2.04 -13.11
C SER A 246 -34.47 2.99 -13.69
N THR A 247 -34.14 2.85 -14.99
CA THR A 247 -33.12 3.65 -15.70
C THR A 247 -33.23 5.14 -15.40
N SER A 248 -34.39 5.76 -15.58
CA SER A 248 -34.53 7.21 -15.39
C SER A 248 -34.47 7.63 -13.92
N GLU A 249 -35.08 6.86 -13.02
CA GLU A 249 -35.11 7.18 -11.59
C GLU A 249 -33.72 7.02 -10.97
N LEU A 250 -33.01 5.93 -11.29
CA LEU A 250 -31.64 5.68 -10.83
C LEU A 250 -30.63 6.64 -11.47
N THR A 251 -30.81 7.02 -12.74
CA THR A 251 -29.98 8.06 -13.38
C THR A 251 -30.14 9.38 -12.65
N GLN A 252 -31.38 9.82 -12.41
CA GLN A 252 -31.64 11.05 -11.68
C GLN A 252 -31.04 10.99 -10.27
N ALA A 253 -31.21 9.85 -9.59
CA ALA A 253 -30.69 9.61 -8.27
C ALA A 253 -29.18 9.81 -8.16
N LEU A 254 -28.42 9.18 -9.05
CA LEU A 254 -26.97 9.30 -9.08
C LEU A 254 -26.49 10.67 -9.58
N HIS A 255 -27.25 11.31 -10.46
CA HIS A 255 -26.98 12.68 -10.94
C HIS A 255 -27.12 13.72 -9.81
N GLU A 256 -28.09 13.55 -8.91
CA GLU A 256 -28.28 14.42 -7.74
C GLU A 256 -27.24 14.20 -6.62
N GLY A 257 -26.45 13.13 -6.75
CA GLY A 257 -25.50 12.67 -5.74
C GLY A 257 -26.19 11.86 -4.65
N ARG A 258 -25.48 10.87 -4.12
CA ARG A 258 -25.99 10.02 -3.02
C ARG A 258 -25.05 10.04 -1.84
N THR A 259 -25.60 9.79 -0.66
CA THR A 259 -24.88 9.71 0.59
C THR A 259 -24.46 8.26 0.84
N PRO A 260 -23.15 7.98 0.91
CA PRO A 260 -22.67 6.66 1.28
C PRO A 260 -22.90 6.37 2.77
N ILE A 261 -23.27 5.11 3.05
CA ILE A 261 -23.63 4.62 4.37
C ILE A 261 -22.97 3.25 4.55
N VAL A 262 -22.31 3.04 5.69
CA VAL A 262 -21.82 1.70 6.06
C VAL A 262 -22.48 1.25 7.35
N SER A 263 -22.84 -0.03 7.43
CA SER A 263 -23.46 -0.61 8.61
C SER A 263 -23.09 -2.08 8.80
N TYR A 264 -23.23 -2.56 10.02
CA TYR A 264 -23.01 -3.96 10.35
C TYR A 264 -24.03 -4.44 11.36
N TRP A 265 -24.77 -5.48 11.03
CA TRP A 265 -25.86 -6.00 11.85
C TRP A 265 -26.07 -7.50 11.62
N SER A 266 -26.92 -8.11 12.45
CA SER A 266 -27.25 -9.53 12.38
C SER A 266 -28.71 -9.76 12.76
N ALA A 267 -29.31 -10.82 12.24
CA ALA A 267 -30.70 -11.19 12.53
C ALA A 267 -30.96 -12.69 12.26
N GLU A 268 -31.97 -13.25 12.91
CA GLU A 268 -32.38 -14.67 12.76
C GLU A 268 -33.17 -14.95 11.46
N ASN A 269 -33.38 -13.93 10.62
CA ASN A 269 -34.20 -13.99 9.42
C ASN A 269 -33.47 -13.42 8.19
N MET A 270 -32.20 -13.78 8.03
CA MET A 270 -31.29 -13.40 6.95
C MET A 270 -31.25 -14.40 5.79
N GLN A 271 -32.02 -15.50 5.87
CA GLN A 271 -32.18 -16.48 4.78
C GLN A 271 -32.57 -15.89 3.40
N TRP A 272 -33.00 -14.63 3.33
CA TRP A 272 -33.23 -13.92 2.06
C TRP A 272 -31.94 -13.42 1.38
N MET A 273 -30.82 -13.41 2.11
CA MET A 273 -29.50 -12.96 1.64
C MET A 273 -28.55 -14.16 1.48
N ASP A 274 -28.40 -14.99 2.52
CA ASP A 274 -27.41 -16.06 2.58
C ASP A 274 -28.02 -17.47 2.65
N GLY A 275 -29.36 -17.57 2.70
CA GLY A 275 -30.08 -18.81 2.89
C GLY A 275 -29.93 -19.82 1.77
N GLU A 276 -30.47 -21.04 1.92
CA GLU A 276 -30.42 -22.08 0.87
C GLU A 276 -31.15 -21.67 -0.43
N GLY A 277 -32.13 -20.78 -0.34
CA GLY A 277 -33.00 -20.38 -1.44
C GLY A 277 -33.93 -21.49 -1.94
N ALA A 278 -34.79 -21.18 -2.90
CA ALA A 278 -35.78 -22.14 -3.43
C ALA A 278 -35.16 -23.33 -4.20
N ASP A 279 -33.92 -23.18 -4.67
CA ASP A 279 -33.14 -24.21 -5.36
C ASP A 279 -32.26 -25.06 -4.43
N GLY A 280 -32.17 -24.69 -3.14
CA GLY A 280 -31.41 -25.44 -2.14
C GLY A 280 -29.88 -25.35 -2.32
N LEU A 281 -29.39 -24.35 -3.05
CA LEU A 281 -27.96 -24.22 -3.41
C LEU A 281 -27.23 -23.11 -2.67
N GLY A 282 -27.96 -22.32 -1.87
CA GLY A 282 -27.36 -21.26 -1.10
C GLY A 282 -26.58 -21.77 0.12
N PRO A 283 -25.67 -20.94 0.65
CA PRO A 283 -24.61 -21.43 1.52
C PRO A 283 -25.02 -21.62 2.99
N CYS A 284 -26.04 -20.91 3.48
CA CYS A 284 -26.44 -20.93 4.89
C CYS A 284 -27.77 -21.67 5.09
N PRO A 285 -27.78 -22.86 5.70
CA PRO A 285 -29.03 -23.57 6.03
C PRO A 285 -29.79 -22.95 7.21
N GLU A 286 -29.09 -22.23 8.08
CA GLU A 286 -29.64 -21.60 9.28
C GLU A 286 -28.84 -20.33 9.61
N ASP A 287 -29.52 -19.32 10.11
CA ASP A 287 -28.90 -18.08 10.57
C ASP A 287 -28.47 -18.23 12.03
N VAL A 288 -27.24 -17.84 12.36
CA VAL A 288 -26.73 -17.92 13.74
C VAL A 288 -26.11 -16.58 14.13
N PRO A 289 -26.92 -15.55 14.41
CA PRO A 289 -26.46 -14.18 14.69
C PRO A 289 -25.39 -14.08 15.78
N GLU A 290 -25.37 -15.00 16.74
CA GLU A 290 -24.38 -15.02 17.82
C GLU A 290 -22.97 -15.39 17.35
N GLN A 291 -22.81 -15.94 16.15
CA GLN A 291 -21.51 -16.27 15.54
C GLN A 291 -20.91 -15.09 14.78
N CYS A 292 -21.68 -14.03 14.57
CA CYS A 292 -21.17 -12.80 14.01
C CYS A 292 -20.07 -12.20 14.90
N GLY A 293 -18.91 -11.93 14.31
CA GLY A 293 -17.81 -11.26 14.97
C GLY A 293 -18.19 -9.88 15.48
N ALA A 294 -17.34 -9.30 16.32
CA ALA A 294 -17.63 -8.02 16.96
C ALA A 294 -17.68 -6.84 15.98
N SER A 295 -16.94 -6.92 14.86
CA SER A 295 -16.79 -5.82 13.90
C SER A 295 -16.35 -6.28 12.51
N VAL A 296 -16.61 -5.44 11.52
CA VAL A 296 -16.08 -5.52 10.15
C VAL A 296 -15.34 -4.25 9.77
N GLN A 297 -14.55 -4.29 8.69
CA GLN A 297 -13.76 -3.15 8.25
C GLN A 297 -14.04 -2.77 6.80
N PHE A 298 -14.05 -1.46 6.53
CA PHE A 298 -14.08 -0.88 5.20
C PHE A 298 -12.98 0.17 5.08
N TYR A 299 -12.14 0.09 4.06
CA TYR A 299 -11.04 1.05 3.90
C TYR A 299 -10.67 1.26 2.44
N ALA A 300 -10.03 2.39 2.15
CA ALA A 300 -9.49 2.65 0.82
C ALA A 300 -8.47 1.56 0.46
N ALA A 301 -8.47 1.05 -0.77
CA ALA A 301 -7.50 0.05 -1.22
C ALA A 301 -6.07 0.63 -1.13
N TRP A 302 -5.40 0.47 0.02
CA TRP A 302 -4.06 1.03 0.30
C TRP A 302 -2.97 0.46 -0.63
N TRP A 303 -3.30 -0.56 -1.41
CA TRP A 303 -2.41 -1.32 -2.28
C TRP A 303 -2.41 -0.85 -3.74
N GLN A 304 -3.16 0.21 -4.07
CA GLN A 304 -3.18 0.80 -5.41
C GLN A 304 -2.88 2.30 -5.38
N ALA A 305 -1.98 2.76 -4.49
CA ALA A 305 -1.30 4.01 -4.77
C ALA A 305 -0.55 3.83 -6.09
N SER A 306 -1.09 4.40 -7.16
CA SER A 306 -0.45 4.47 -8.46
C SER A 306 0.31 5.79 -8.57
N LEU A 307 1.27 5.91 -9.48
CA LEU A 307 2.01 7.17 -9.63
C LEU A 307 1.07 8.30 -10.06
N GLU A 308 0.01 7.98 -10.81
CA GLU A 308 -1.07 8.93 -11.15
C GLU A 308 -1.82 9.44 -9.91
N THR A 309 -2.06 8.59 -8.91
CA THR A 309 -2.72 9.03 -7.66
C THR A 309 -1.89 10.00 -6.84
N LEU A 310 -0.58 10.14 -7.14
CA LEU A 310 0.35 11.05 -6.48
C LEU A 310 0.51 12.40 -7.20
N GLN A 311 -0.28 12.68 -8.25
CA GLN A 311 -0.28 13.99 -8.91
C GLN A 311 -0.44 15.16 -7.92
N PHE A 312 -1.24 14.97 -6.86
CA PHE A 312 -1.42 16.00 -5.84
C PHE A 312 -0.12 16.38 -5.11
N LEU A 313 0.90 15.51 -5.05
CA LEU A 313 2.20 15.85 -4.44
C LEU A 313 2.89 17.00 -5.18
N PHE A 314 2.71 17.07 -6.50
CA PHE A 314 3.30 18.12 -7.33
C PHE A 314 2.48 19.42 -7.34
N PHE A 315 1.16 19.35 -7.06
CA PHE A 315 0.25 20.50 -7.18
C PHE A 315 -0.34 21.01 -5.86
N SER A 316 -0.18 20.28 -4.74
CA SER A 316 -0.78 20.64 -3.43
C SER A 316 -0.16 21.88 -2.76
N GLY A 317 0.80 22.54 -3.39
CA GLY A 317 1.32 23.85 -2.95
C GLY A 317 2.05 23.86 -1.61
N GLN A 318 2.30 22.70 -0.98
CA GLN A 318 2.94 22.62 0.34
C GLN A 318 4.47 22.55 0.28
N LEU A 319 5.07 22.19 -0.85
CA LEU A 319 6.51 21.96 -0.98
C LEU A 319 7.20 22.79 -2.06
N MET A 320 6.51 23.09 -3.16
CA MET A 320 7.15 23.57 -4.38
C MET A 320 6.68 24.94 -4.85
N GLU A 321 7.63 25.85 -5.08
CA GLU A 321 7.42 27.14 -5.78
C GLU A 321 7.70 27.05 -7.29
N ILE A 322 8.36 25.97 -7.74
CA ILE A 322 8.60 25.73 -9.17
C ILE A 322 7.28 25.31 -9.81
N VAL A 323 6.76 26.16 -10.70
CA VAL A 323 5.56 25.89 -11.48
C VAL A 323 5.91 24.93 -12.61
N LEU A 324 5.40 23.70 -12.54
CA LEU A 324 5.44 22.72 -13.62
C LEU A 324 4.16 22.80 -14.43
N ASP A 325 4.25 22.45 -15.71
CA ASP A 325 3.08 22.33 -16.57
C ASP A 325 2.22 21.14 -16.13
N MET A 326 0.94 21.40 -15.84
CA MET A 326 0.05 20.40 -15.26
C MET A 326 -0.24 19.25 -16.22
N GLU A 327 -0.49 19.55 -17.49
CA GLU A 327 -0.77 18.54 -18.51
C GLU A 327 0.46 17.66 -18.73
N LYS A 328 1.64 18.27 -18.83
CA LYS A 328 2.89 17.51 -19.00
C LYS A 328 3.25 16.67 -17.78
N THR A 329 2.93 17.16 -16.58
CA THR A 329 3.15 16.40 -15.35
C THR A 329 2.23 15.19 -15.28
N SER A 330 0.94 15.34 -15.59
CA SER A 330 -0.01 14.22 -15.67
C SER A 330 0.50 13.18 -16.66
N ARG A 331 0.81 13.63 -17.88
CA ARG A 331 1.27 12.76 -18.95
C ARG A 331 2.59 12.07 -18.63
N PHE A 332 3.51 12.75 -17.95
CA PHE A 332 4.76 12.15 -17.49
C PHE A 332 4.52 11.04 -16.48
N LEU A 333 3.65 11.26 -15.48
CA LEU A 333 3.36 10.27 -14.45
C LEU A 333 2.63 9.05 -15.02
N GLU A 334 1.66 9.25 -15.91
CA GLU A 334 0.98 8.18 -16.66
C GLU A 334 2.01 7.35 -17.46
N ALA A 335 2.85 8.02 -18.25
CA ALA A 335 3.83 7.33 -19.09
C ALA A 335 4.94 6.65 -18.26
N ALA A 336 5.32 7.21 -17.11
CA ALA A 336 6.24 6.55 -16.19
C ALA A 336 5.60 5.29 -15.58
N GLU A 337 4.34 5.37 -15.17
CA GLU A 337 3.58 4.23 -14.65
C GLU A 337 3.45 3.10 -15.68
N GLU A 338 3.14 3.42 -16.94
CA GLU A 338 3.09 2.46 -18.05
C GLU A 338 4.43 1.72 -18.28
N MET A 339 5.54 2.34 -17.88
CA MET A 339 6.88 1.76 -18.01
C MET A 339 7.25 0.83 -16.86
N TYR A 340 6.50 0.82 -15.76
CA TYR A 340 6.61 -0.20 -14.72
C TYR A 340 5.76 -1.42 -15.07
N GLN A 341 6.28 -2.59 -14.73
CA GLN A 341 5.43 -3.79 -14.73
C GLN A 341 4.44 -3.71 -13.57
N ARG A 342 3.24 -4.25 -13.78
CA ARG A 342 2.18 -4.33 -12.77
C ARG A 342 2.45 -5.50 -11.79
N PRO A 343 1.83 -5.51 -10.59
CA PRO A 343 2.06 -6.53 -9.56
C PRO A 343 1.77 -7.98 -9.98
N ASP A 344 1.01 -8.21 -11.04
CA ASP A 344 0.76 -9.52 -11.63
C ASP A 344 1.98 -10.08 -12.39
N LYS A 345 2.97 -9.24 -12.73
CA LYS A 345 4.16 -9.63 -13.49
C LYS A 345 5.46 -9.48 -12.71
N VAL A 346 5.61 -8.38 -11.97
CA VAL A 346 6.78 -8.10 -11.11
C VAL A 346 6.24 -7.85 -9.71
N LEU A 347 6.65 -8.67 -8.75
CA LEU A 347 5.97 -8.77 -7.46
C LEU A 347 6.36 -7.63 -6.51
N TYR A 348 7.62 -7.22 -6.52
CA TYR A 348 8.17 -6.19 -5.65
C TYR A 348 8.48 -4.91 -6.45
N HIS A 349 9.39 -4.93 -7.42
CA HIS A 349 9.86 -3.73 -8.13
C HIS A 349 8.87 -3.30 -9.24
N ASN A 350 7.63 -2.98 -8.84
CA ASN A 350 6.52 -2.58 -9.70
C ASN A 350 6.11 -1.11 -9.46
N ASN A 351 5.06 -0.67 -10.15
CA ASN A 351 4.52 0.68 -10.02
C ASN A 351 4.08 1.04 -8.59
N VAL A 352 3.67 0.06 -7.77
CA VAL A 352 3.26 0.28 -6.38
C VAL A 352 4.48 0.54 -5.49
N HIS A 353 5.61 -0.14 -5.72
CA HIS A 353 6.87 0.18 -5.03
C HIS A 353 7.33 1.60 -5.37
N ALA A 354 7.31 1.98 -6.65
CA ALA A 354 7.65 3.34 -7.06
C ALA A 354 6.76 4.41 -6.39
N ALA A 355 5.45 4.16 -6.30
CA ALA A 355 4.52 5.05 -5.62
C ALA A 355 4.77 5.09 -4.10
N ASP A 356 5.04 3.95 -3.47
CA ASP A 356 5.37 3.84 -2.05
C ASP A 356 6.65 4.62 -1.70
N VAL A 357 7.70 4.51 -2.52
CA VAL A 357 8.96 5.26 -2.37
C VAL A 357 8.73 6.75 -2.59
N THR A 358 7.95 7.14 -3.61
CA THR A 358 7.61 8.55 -3.88
C THR A 358 6.84 9.17 -2.70
N GLN A 359 5.86 8.46 -2.17
CA GLN A 359 5.10 8.87 -0.99
C GLN A 359 6.00 8.97 0.24
N GLY A 360 6.90 8.00 0.43
CA GLY A 360 7.84 7.97 1.56
C GLY A 360 8.83 9.15 1.53
N VAL A 361 9.36 9.50 0.35
CA VAL A 361 10.24 10.66 0.17
C VAL A 361 9.48 11.94 0.47
N HIS A 362 8.26 12.08 -0.07
CA HIS A 362 7.40 13.23 0.25
C HIS A 362 7.11 13.35 1.75
N ALA A 363 6.73 12.24 2.40
CA ALA A 363 6.49 12.21 3.84
C ALA A 363 7.74 12.63 4.61
N LEU A 364 8.92 12.11 4.26
CA LEU A 364 10.19 12.48 4.88
C LEU A 364 10.48 13.99 4.74
N LEU A 365 10.24 14.55 3.56
CA LEU A 365 10.42 15.98 3.31
C LEU A 365 9.47 16.85 4.16
N VAL A 366 8.17 16.55 4.16
CA VAL A 366 7.13 17.38 4.80
C VAL A 366 6.96 17.06 6.28
N GLN A 367 6.63 15.81 6.59
CA GLN A 367 6.23 15.39 7.93
C GLN A 367 7.42 15.21 8.85
N PHE A 368 8.58 14.85 8.32
CA PHE A 368 9.81 14.66 9.10
C PHE A 368 10.74 15.88 9.06
N GLY A 369 10.38 16.92 8.31
CA GLY A 369 11.11 18.20 8.30
C GLY A 369 12.39 18.21 7.47
N PHE A 370 12.62 17.21 6.61
CA PHE A 370 13.81 17.19 5.77
C PHE A 370 13.80 18.25 4.66
N ALA A 371 12.63 18.78 4.28
CA ALA A 371 12.54 19.87 3.29
C ALA A 371 13.42 21.08 3.66
N ALA A 372 13.68 21.31 4.96
CA ALA A 372 14.52 22.41 5.43
C ALA A 372 16.01 22.29 5.05
N PHE A 373 16.48 21.12 4.61
CA PHE A 373 17.86 20.93 4.11
C PHE A 373 18.01 21.21 2.62
N PHE A 374 16.92 21.27 1.86
CA PHE A 374 16.96 21.27 0.41
C PHE A 374 16.44 22.58 -0.18
N ASP A 375 17.00 22.97 -1.32
CA ASP A 375 16.35 23.94 -2.18
C ASP A 375 15.25 23.30 -3.03
N GLN A 376 14.46 24.15 -3.68
CA GLN A 376 13.31 23.77 -4.48
C GLN A 376 13.66 22.83 -5.64
N LEU A 377 14.84 22.98 -6.24
CA LEU A 377 15.25 22.14 -7.36
C LEU A 377 15.68 20.75 -6.89
N SER A 378 16.34 20.64 -5.73
CA SER A 378 16.68 19.37 -5.11
C SER A 378 15.46 18.62 -4.57
N ILE A 379 14.46 19.32 -4.05
CA ILE A 379 13.16 18.71 -3.70
C ILE A 379 12.52 18.09 -4.96
N LEU A 380 12.47 18.83 -6.06
CA LEU A 380 11.95 18.30 -7.32
C LEU A 380 12.77 17.12 -7.84
N ALA A 381 14.11 17.18 -7.74
CA ALA A 381 14.98 16.08 -8.16
C ALA A 381 14.71 14.80 -7.35
N LEU A 382 14.49 14.93 -6.04
CA LEU A 382 14.18 13.81 -5.15
C LEU A 382 12.82 13.18 -5.48
N LEU A 383 11.78 14.01 -5.67
CA LEU A 383 10.45 13.50 -6.01
C LEU A 383 10.44 12.82 -7.39
N LEU A 384 11.03 13.44 -8.41
CA LEU A 384 11.11 12.82 -9.74
C LEU A 384 12.04 11.60 -9.76
N GLY A 385 13.14 11.64 -9.00
CA GLY A 385 14.03 10.51 -8.80
C GLY A 385 13.29 9.32 -8.19
N ALA A 386 12.51 9.54 -7.13
CA ALA A 386 11.68 8.52 -6.49
C ALA A 386 10.66 7.89 -7.45
N VAL A 387 9.98 8.70 -8.27
CA VAL A 387 9.03 8.21 -9.28
C VAL A 387 9.69 7.22 -10.25
N VAL A 388 10.94 7.47 -10.65
CA VAL A 388 11.57 6.76 -11.78
C VAL A 388 12.70 5.82 -11.40
N HIS A 389 13.04 5.69 -10.12
CA HIS A 389 14.26 5.01 -9.69
C HIS A 389 14.35 3.56 -10.18
N ASP A 390 13.22 2.86 -10.32
CA ASP A 390 13.12 1.48 -10.80
C ASP A 390 12.39 1.35 -12.15
N MET A 391 12.28 2.45 -12.90
CA MET A 391 11.42 2.47 -14.09
C MET A 391 11.88 1.45 -15.14
N GLY A 392 10.99 0.53 -15.50
CA GLY A 392 11.27 -0.54 -16.43
C GLY A 392 12.07 -1.71 -15.87
N HIS A 393 12.13 -1.87 -14.53
CA HIS A 393 12.62 -3.06 -13.85
C HIS A 393 11.81 -4.30 -14.27
N ASP A 394 12.48 -5.44 -14.41
CA ASP A 394 11.89 -6.68 -14.95
C ASP A 394 11.78 -7.81 -13.91
N GLY A 395 12.06 -7.49 -12.64
CA GLY A 395 12.00 -8.40 -11.51
C GLY A 395 13.31 -9.14 -11.22
N ARG A 396 14.42 -8.76 -11.88
CA ARG A 396 15.74 -9.36 -11.67
C ARG A 396 16.76 -8.32 -11.26
N THR A 397 17.80 -8.79 -10.57
CA THR A 397 18.89 -7.97 -10.04
C THR A 397 20.00 -7.70 -11.06
N ASN A 398 20.85 -6.70 -10.78
CA ASN A 398 22.07 -6.43 -11.56
C ASN A 398 22.92 -7.70 -11.78
N SER A 399 23.07 -8.55 -10.75
CA SER A 399 23.85 -9.79 -10.84
C SER A 399 23.28 -10.78 -11.86
N TYR A 400 21.96 -10.87 -11.98
CA TYR A 400 21.33 -11.71 -12.99
C TYR A 400 21.72 -11.26 -14.41
N HIS A 401 21.54 -9.98 -14.72
CA HIS A 401 21.82 -9.43 -16.06
C HIS A 401 23.30 -9.59 -16.44
N VAL A 402 24.20 -9.35 -15.50
CA VAL A 402 25.65 -9.56 -15.68
C VAL A 402 25.97 -11.04 -15.93
N ASN A 403 25.37 -11.96 -15.16
CA ASN A 403 25.65 -13.39 -15.30
C ASN A 403 25.09 -13.98 -16.61
N VAL A 404 23.93 -13.50 -17.07
CA VAL A 404 23.37 -13.90 -18.37
C VAL A 404 24.13 -13.24 -19.53
N GLY A 405 24.74 -12.07 -19.30
CA GLY A 405 25.47 -11.31 -20.31
C GLY A 405 24.54 -10.69 -21.35
N ASP A 406 23.42 -10.14 -20.89
CA ASP A 406 22.41 -9.56 -21.79
C ASP A 406 22.78 -8.14 -22.26
N ASP A 407 21.96 -7.62 -23.18
CA ASP A 407 22.23 -6.35 -23.84
C ASP A 407 22.34 -5.16 -22.88
N ILE A 408 21.59 -5.16 -21.76
CA ILE A 408 21.67 -4.06 -20.80
C ILE A 408 22.96 -4.12 -19.99
N ALA A 409 23.40 -5.32 -19.57
CA ALA A 409 24.68 -5.50 -18.90
C ALA A 409 25.85 -5.08 -19.80
N LEU A 410 25.83 -5.50 -21.07
CA LEU A 410 26.85 -5.14 -22.06
C LEU A 410 26.85 -3.63 -22.37
N THR A 411 25.67 -2.99 -22.40
CA THR A 411 25.56 -1.54 -22.64
C THR A 411 26.26 -0.72 -21.55
N TRP A 412 26.13 -1.15 -20.29
CA TRP A 412 26.65 -0.42 -19.12
C TRP A 412 27.95 -1.02 -18.55
N ASN A 413 28.50 -2.02 -19.22
CA ASN A 413 29.75 -2.70 -18.84
C ASN A 413 29.73 -3.16 -17.38
N ASP A 414 28.61 -3.78 -16.98
CA ASP A 414 28.38 -4.35 -15.64
C ASP A 414 28.36 -3.34 -14.47
N ILE A 415 28.33 -2.02 -14.75
CA ILE A 415 28.31 -0.96 -13.73
C ILE A 415 26.88 -0.45 -13.54
N SER A 416 26.28 -0.72 -12.37
CA SER A 416 24.93 -0.26 -11.98
C SER A 416 23.94 -0.36 -13.14
N VAL A 417 23.81 -1.59 -13.68
CA VAL A 417 23.21 -1.87 -14.99
C VAL A 417 21.76 -1.40 -15.04
N LEU A 418 20.99 -1.75 -14.01
CA LEU A 418 19.59 -1.42 -13.86
C LEU A 418 19.41 0.06 -13.57
N GLU A 419 20.16 0.63 -12.63
CA GLU A 419 20.01 2.04 -12.25
C GLU A 419 20.34 2.98 -13.43
N ASN A 420 21.36 2.64 -14.23
CA ASN A 420 21.62 3.34 -15.50
C ASN A 420 20.50 3.15 -16.51
N MET A 421 19.91 1.95 -16.61
CA MET A 421 18.77 1.71 -17.48
C MET A 421 17.55 2.54 -17.05
N HIS A 422 17.18 2.55 -15.77
CA HIS A 422 16.02 3.27 -15.22
C HIS A 422 16.09 4.74 -15.62
N ILE A 423 17.17 5.41 -15.24
CA ILE A 423 17.34 6.84 -15.54
C ILE A 423 17.49 7.13 -17.04
N SER A 424 18.12 6.22 -17.80
CA SER A 424 18.23 6.36 -19.26
C SER A 424 16.86 6.29 -19.92
N LYS A 425 16.01 5.34 -19.51
CA LYS A 425 14.62 5.22 -19.98
C LYS A 425 13.82 6.48 -19.66
N THR A 426 13.99 7.09 -18.48
CA THR A 426 13.28 8.31 -18.07
C THR A 426 13.52 9.45 -19.05
N PHE A 427 14.78 9.71 -19.36
CA PHE A 427 15.12 10.81 -20.25
C PHE A 427 14.82 10.50 -21.71
N LYS A 428 14.91 9.22 -22.13
CA LYS A 428 14.46 8.81 -23.46
C LYS A 428 12.97 9.03 -23.61
N LEU A 429 12.16 8.71 -22.60
CA LEU A 429 10.72 8.95 -22.58
C LEU A 429 10.41 10.44 -22.82
N MET A 430 11.00 11.34 -22.03
CA MET A 430 10.82 12.78 -22.18
C MET A 430 11.25 13.30 -23.56
N VAL A 431 12.26 12.69 -24.19
CA VAL A 431 12.71 13.06 -25.54
C VAL A 431 11.78 12.50 -26.62
N SER A 432 11.30 11.27 -26.48
CA SER A 432 10.44 10.60 -27.46
C SER A 432 9.00 11.09 -27.42
N ASP A 433 8.52 11.49 -26.25
CA ASP A 433 7.18 12.04 -26.05
C ASP A 433 7.31 13.46 -25.44
N PRO A 434 7.34 14.51 -26.27
CA PRO A 434 7.42 15.90 -25.80
C PRO A 434 6.26 16.34 -24.89
N SER A 435 5.12 15.63 -24.93
CA SER A 435 4.00 15.89 -24.01
C SER A 435 4.27 15.36 -22.60
N SER A 436 5.20 14.42 -22.44
CA SER A 436 5.69 13.93 -21.13
C SER A 436 6.91 14.69 -20.60
N ASN A 437 7.43 15.67 -21.35
CA ASN A 437 8.65 16.38 -20.95
C ASN A 437 8.36 17.42 -19.86
N ILE A 438 8.34 16.94 -18.61
CA ILE A 438 8.11 17.75 -17.41
C ILE A 438 9.19 18.82 -17.17
N LEU A 439 10.32 18.76 -17.88
CA LEU A 439 11.41 19.73 -17.78
C LEU A 439 11.22 20.93 -18.71
N ASP A 440 10.21 20.90 -19.58
CA ASP A 440 9.90 22.03 -20.44
C ASP A 440 9.43 23.25 -19.65
N GLY A 441 9.80 24.43 -20.12
CA GLY A 441 9.54 25.70 -19.41
C GLY A 441 10.61 26.06 -18.37
N LEU A 442 11.42 25.11 -17.89
CA LEU A 442 12.55 25.42 -17.01
C LEU A 442 13.71 26.06 -17.78
N LYS A 443 14.43 26.98 -17.10
CA LYS A 443 15.68 27.57 -17.62
C LYS A 443 16.72 26.49 -17.88
N HIS A 444 17.60 26.72 -18.86
CA HIS A 444 18.62 25.74 -19.25
C HIS A 444 19.48 25.26 -18.06
N ASP A 445 19.97 26.18 -17.22
CA ASP A 445 20.78 25.81 -16.05
C ASP A 445 20.01 24.96 -15.03
N HIS A 446 18.72 25.25 -14.82
CA HIS A 446 17.87 24.43 -13.93
C HIS A 446 17.65 23.03 -14.50
N ARG A 447 17.40 22.91 -15.81
CA ARG A 447 17.25 21.59 -16.46
C ARG A 447 18.54 20.77 -16.36
N THR A 448 19.68 21.40 -16.60
CA THR A 448 20.99 20.74 -16.52
C THR A 448 21.28 20.27 -15.09
N ARG A 449 21.03 21.12 -14.09
CA ARG A 449 21.22 20.77 -12.69
C ARG A 449 20.25 19.68 -12.23
N LEU A 450 18.96 19.82 -12.53
CA LEU A 450 17.94 18.82 -12.17
C LEU A 450 18.25 17.45 -12.79
N ARG A 451 18.64 17.41 -14.07
CA ARG A 451 19.10 16.18 -14.72
C ARG A 451 20.28 15.56 -13.96
N LYS A 452 21.29 16.35 -13.59
CA LYS A 452 22.45 15.87 -12.83
C LYS A 452 22.02 15.26 -11.49
N GLU A 453 21.17 15.95 -10.74
CA GLU A 453 20.72 15.50 -9.42
C GLU A 453 19.83 14.25 -9.52
N MET A 454 18.94 14.15 -10.53
CA MET A 454 18.16 12.94 -10.77
C MET A 454 19.05 11.72 -11.10
N VAL A 455 20.06 11.91 -11.96
CA VAL A 455 21.04 10.84 -12.27
C VAL A 455 21.76 10.39 -11.00
N GLU A 456 22.20 11.34 -10.18
CA GLU A 456 22.91 11.07 -8.94
C GLU A 456 22.07 10.28 -7.94
N VAL A 457 20.81 10.68 -7.69
CA VAL A 457 19.98 9.99 -6.70
C VAL A 457 19.55 8.60 -7.17
N VAL A 458 19.23 8.42 -8.46
CA VAL A 458 18.84 7.11 -9.01
C VAL A 458 20.02 6.14 -9.06
N LEU A 459 21.21 6.59 -9.46
CA LEU A 459 22.40 5.72 -9.35
C LEU A 459 22.76 5.42 -7.88
N GLY A 460 22.33 6.28 -6.97
CA GLY A 460 22.53 6.12 -5.54
C GLY A 460 21.72 5.00 -4.89
N THR A 461 20.71 4.43 -5.58
CA THR A 461 19.89 3.31 -5.06
C THR A 461 20.57 1.94 -5.23
N ASP A 462 21.64 1.85 -6.04
CA ASP A 462 22.39 0.61 -6.19
C ASP A 462 22.99 0.15 -4.84
N MET A 463 22.49 -0.99 -4.36
CA MET A 463 22.91 -1.58 -3.09
C MET A 463 24.40 -1.94 -3.02
N SER A 464 25.11 -2.02 -4.15
CA SER A 464 26.57 -2.21 -4.18
C SER A 464 27.33 -1.02 -3.56
N SER A 465 26.76 0.19 -3.61
CA SER A 465 27.34 1.41 -3.08
C SER A 465 26.91 1.73 -1.64
N HIS A 466 25.97 0.95 -1.08
CA HIS A 466 25.33 1.20 0.23
C HIS A 466 26.33 1.51 1.35
N PHE A 467 27.29 0.62 1.61
CA PHE A 467 28.21 0.79 2.74
C PHE A 467 29.13 2.01 2.58
N GLY A 468 29.52 2.33 1.35
CA GLY A 468 30.29 3.54 1.05
C GLY A 468 29.47 4.79 1.33
N ASN A 469 28.25 4.85 0.78
CA ASN A 469 27.32 5.97 0.96
C ASN A 469 26.99 6.20 2.45
N VAL A 470 26.72 5.14 3.21
CA VAL A 470 26.43 5.22 4.66
C VAL A 470 27.65 5.70 5.45
N ALA A 471 28.86 5.25 5.12
CA ALA A 471 30.08 5.67 5.82
C ALA A 471 30.42 7.15 5.57
N ASP A 472 30.30 7.59 4.33
CA ASP A 472 30.52 8.99 3.95
C ASP A 472 29.45 9.89 4.58
N PHE A 473 28.18 9.49 4.54
CA PHE A 473 27.09 10.24 5.16
C PHE A 473 27.25 10.32 6.68
N LYS A 474 27.65 9.23 7.34
CA LYS A 474 27.94 9.23 8.78
C LYS A 474 29.01 10.27 9.14
N THR A 475 30.09 10.33 8.36
CA THR A 475 31.17 11.32 8.57
C THR A 475 30.65 12.75 8.46
N LEU A 476 29.74 13.00 7.51
CA LEU A 476 29.09 14.30 7.34
C LEU A 476 28.14 14.63 8.49
N VAL A 477 27.30 13.69 8.93
CA VAL A 477 26.39 13.87 10.08
C VAL A 477 27.18 14.19 11.35
N GLU A 478 28.28 13.48 11.62
CA GLU A 478 29.15 13.75 12.78
C GLU A 478 29.81 15.13 12.71
N LYS A 479 30.13 15.61 11.50
CA LYS A 479 30.80 16.90 11.28
C LYS A 479 29.83 18.10 11.29
N LEU A 480 28.70 17.99 10.62
CA LEU A 480 27.76 19.09 10.34
C LEU A 480 26.60 19.13 11.35
N GLY A 481 26.27 17.99 11.96
CA GLY A 481 25.12 17.87 12.85
C GLY A 481 23.80 18.16 12.13
N ASN A 482 22.81 18.64 12.89
CA ASN A 482 21.45 18.88 12.41
C ASN A 482 21.18 20.34 12.00
N ASP A 483 22.19 21.22 12.01
CA ASP A 483 22.03 22.59 11.53
C ASP A 483 21.90 22.58 10.00
N THR A 484 20.71 22.92 9.51
CA THR A 484 20.43 22.88 8.07
C THR A 484 21.28 23.85 7.26
N GLN A 485 21.83 24.90 7.89
CA GLN A 485 22.69 25.87 7.21
C GLN A 485 24.11 25.36 6.94
N GLU A 486 24.53 24.26 7.57
CA GLU A 486 25.86 23.69 7.35
C GLU A 486 25.90 22.71 6.16
N TRP A 487 24.72 22.34 5.60
CA TRP A 487 24.61 21.34 4.56
C TRP A 487 24.79 21.87 3.13
N HIS A 488 24.96 23.18 2.92
CA HIS A 488 24.98 23.81 1.58
C HIS A 488 26.15 23.43 0.65
N GLU A 489 27.21 22.79 1.16
CA GLU A 489 28.31 22.31 0.32
C GLU A 489 27.82 21.21 -0.62
N GLU A 490 28.09 21.31 -1.93
CA GLU A 490 27.57 20.38 -2.94
C GLU A 490 27.83 18.90 -2.62
N LYS A 491 29.00 18.57 -2.04
CA LYS A 491 29.31 17.20 -1.63
C LYS A 491 28.40 16.71 -0.48
N ALA A 492 28.12 17.58 0.49
CA ALA A 492 27.22 17.27 1.59
C ALA A 492 25.77 17.16 1.11
N MET A 493 25.32 18.09 0.26
CA MET A 493 23.99 18.06 -0.35
C MET A 493 23.77 16.82 -1.22
N SER A 494 24.76 16.44 -2.02
CA SER A 494 24.77 15.22 -2.82
C SER A 494 24.56 13.99 -1.94
N ALA A 495 25.38 13.83 -0.90
CA ALA A 495 25.26 12.71 0.04
C ALA A 495 23.91 12.69 0.76
N MET A 496 23.38 13.86 1.14
CA MET A 496 22.05 13.98 1.74
C MET A 496 20.94 13.54 0.78
N ARG A 497 20.95 14.00 -0.48
CA ARG A 497 19.94 13.60 -1.48
C ARG A 497 19.96 12.09 -1.73
N VAL A 498 21.15 11.54 -1.98
CA VAL A 498 21.35 10.10 -2.19
C VAL A 498 20.85 9.32 -0.98
N MET A 499 21.22 9.72 0.23
CA MET A 499 20.80 9.02 1.43
C MET A 499 19.29 9.08 1.67
N VAL A 500 18.65 10.21 1.37
CA VAL A 500 17.18 10.35 1.51
C VAL A 500 16.45 9.38 0.58
N LEU A 501 16.79 9.34 -0.71
CA LEU A 501 16.13 8.41 -1.63
C LEU A 501 16.47 6.96 -1.27
N HIS A 502 17.76 6.65 -1.08
CA HIS A 502 18.24 5.31 -0.73
C HIS A 502 17.56 4.76 0.52
N ALA A 503 17.45 5.56 1.58
CA ALA A 503 16.83 5.12 2.83
C ALA A 503 15.34 4.82 2.68
N ILE A 504 14.62 5.59 1.86
CA ILE A 504 13.19 5.38 1.63
C ILE A 504 12.95 4.18 0.71
N ASP A 505 13.78 3.99 -0.30
CA ASP A 505 13.72 2.82 -1.19
C ASP A 505 13.78 1.49 -0.39
N ILE A 506 14.65 1.42 0.62
CA ILE A 506 14.76 0.25 1.51
C ILE A 506 13.90 0.34 2.79
N SER A 507 12.90 1.23 2.83
CA SER A 507 12.20 1.57 4.09
C SER A 507 11.12 0.59 4.54
N ASN A 508 10.80 -0.44 3.74
CA ASN A 508 9.76 -1.43 4.05
C ASN A 508 9.84 -1.99 5.48
N PRO A 509 11.02 -2.32 6.04
CA PRO A 509 11.16 -2.77 7.43
C PRO A 509 10.79 -1.73 8.50
N ALA A 510 10.76 -0.44 8.17
CA ALA A 510 10.43 0.66 9.06
C ALA A 510 8.96 1.10 9.00
N LYS A 511 8.13 0.37 8.24
CA LYS A 511 6.67 0.54 8.17
C LYS A 511 5.97 -0.23 9.29
N ILE A 512 4.66 -0.05 9.44
CA ILE A 512 3.86 -0.87 10.36
C ILE A 512 3.98 -2.37 10.00
N LEU A 513 3.89 -3.25 11.01
CA LEU A 513 4.22 -4.67 10.85
C LEU A 513 3.47 -5.37 9.69
N PRO A 514 2.14 -5.20 9.49
CA PRO A 514 1.44 -5.87 8.39
C PRO A 514 2.00 -5.50 7.01
N LEU A 515 2.35 -4.22 6.82
CA LEU A 515 2.89 -3.72 5.57
C LEU A 515 4.35 -4.17 5.38
N SER A 516 5.16 -4.09 6.44
CA SER A 516 6.53 -4.61 6.42
C SER A 516 6.57 -6.10 6.07
N ASP A 517 5.69 -6.90 6.66
CA ASP A 517 5.61 -8.34 6.40
C ASP A 517 5.21 -8.63 4.95
N LYS A 518 4.23 -7.89 4.44
CA LYS A 518 3.77 -8.06 3.06
C LYS A 518 4.87 -7.74 2.05
N TRP A 519 5.56 -6.61 2.20
CA TRP A 519 6.68 -6.25 1.32
C TRP A 519 7.84 -7.23 1.40
N SER A 520 8.19 -7.69 2.62
CA SER A 520 9.19 -8.75 2.80
C SER A 520 8.81 -10.03 2.04
N ASP A 521 7.53 -10.42 2.05
CA ASP A 521 7.04 -11.58 1.32
C ASP A 521 7.10 -11.41 -0.20
N LEU A 522 6.68 -10.25 -0.72
CA LEU A 522 6.75 -9.94 -2.16
C LEU A 522 8.21 -9.96 -2.67
N LEU A 523 9.13 -9.34 -1.93
CA LEU A 523 10.57 -9.33 -2.27
C LEU A 523 11.13 -10.75 -2.31
N ARG A 524 10.76 -11.57 -1.31
CA ARG A 524 11.17 -12.97 -1.23
C ARG A 524 10.73 -13.75 -2.47
N GLN A 525 9.45 -13.62 -2.83
CA GLN A 525 8.90 -14.34 -3.97
C GLN A 525 9.59 -13.94 -5.27
N GLU A 526 9.85 -12.65 -5.46
CA GLU A 526 10.57 -12.15 -6.64
C GLU A 526 12.00 -12.71 -6.73
N PHE A 527 12.76 -12.68 -5.63
CA PHE A 527 14.10 -13.27 -5.59
C PHE A 527 14.08 -14.77 -5.88
N PHE A 528 13.08 -15.49 -5.38
CA PHE A 528 12.96 -16.91 -5.66
C PHE A 528 12.60 -17.20 -7.12
N LEU A 529 11.80 -16.36 -7.77
CA LEU A 529 11.54 -16.47 -9.21
C LEU A 529 12.83 -16.26 -10.02
N GLN A 530 13.66 -15.28 -9.66
CA GLN A 530 14.99 -15.13 -10.27
C GLN A 530 15.84 -16.39 -10.07
N GLY A 531 15.92 -16.92 -8.84
CA GLY A 531 16.76 -18.08 -8.54
C GLY A 531 16.33 -19.36 -9.28
N ASP A 532 15.03 -19.57 -9.45
CA ASP A 532 14.51 -20.67 -10.25
C ASP A 532 14.91 -20.52 -11.73
N GLN A 533 14.81 -19.31 -12.27
CA GLN A 533 15.23 -19.02 -13.64
C GLN A 533 16.75 -19.21 -13.83
N GLU A 534 17.57 -18.81 -12.86
CA GLU A 534 19.03 -19.06 -12.89
C GLU A 534 19.33 -20.56 -12.92
N LYS A 535 18.61 -21.39 -12.13
CA LYS A 535 18.73 -22.86 -12.18
C LYS A 535 18.36 -23.41 -13.55
N GLU A 536 17.27 -22.93 -14.16
CA GLU A 536 16.82 -23.36 -15.50
C GLU A 536 17.84 -23.04 -16.59
N LEU A 537 18.52 -21.89 -16.48
CA LEU A 537 19.58 -21.47 -17.40
C LEU A 537 20.93 -22.15 -17.13
N GLY A 538 21.05 -22.95 -16.07
CA GLY A 538 22.31 -23.57 -15.66
C GLY A 538 23.34 -22.56 -15.11
N LEU A 539 22.87 -21.42 -14.61
CA LEU A 539 23.70 -20.38 -14.00
C LEU A 539 23.85 -20.60 -12.48
N PRO A 540 24.92 -20.05 -11.86
CA PRO A 540 24.99 -19.99 -10.41
C PRO A 540 23.82 -19.18 -9.85
N VAL A 541 23.10 -19.74 -8.87
CA VAL A 541 21.99 -19.04 -8.23
C VAL A 541 22.54 -17.90 -7.38
N SER A 542 21.98 -16.71 -7.58
CA SER A 542 22.36 -15.49 -6.90
C SER A 542 22.11 -15.62 -5.39
N PRO A 543 22.92 -14.95 -4.55
CA PRO A 543 22.70 -14.91 -3.12
C PRO A 543 21.26 -14.52 -2.79
N LEU A 544 20.66 -15.16 -1.78
CA LEU A 544 19.28 -14.94 -1.33
C LEU A 544 18.16 -15.37 -2.31
N CYS A 545 18.50 -15.80 -3.54
CA CYS A 545 17.52 -16.20 -4.55
C CYS A 545 17.19 -17.71 -4.52
N ASP A 546 17.95 -18.51 -3.78
CA ASP A 546 17.72 -19.95 -3.69
C ASP A 546 16.71 -20.32 -2.59
N ARG A 547 15.46 -20.60 -3.00
CA ARG A 547 14.36 -21.01 -2.10
C ARG A 547 14.65 -22.27 -1.28
N ASP A 548 15.58 -23.12 -1.72
CA ASP A 548 15.88 -24.38 -1.05
C ASP A 548 16.90 -24.22 0.10
N THR A 549 17.67 -23.13 0.10
CA THR A 549 18.80 -22.94 1.04
C THR A 549 18.68 -21.68 1.89
N VAL A 550 17.88 -20.70 1.46
CA VAL A 550 17.73 -19.44 2.18
C VAL A 550 16.95 -19.62 3.48
N ARG A 551 17.57 -19.19 4.57
CA ARG A 551 16.90 -19.00 5.87
C ARG A 551 16.29 -17.61 5.92
N PHE A 552 15.03 -17.52 5.53
CA PHE A 552 14.40 -16.24 5.27
C PHE A 552 14.31 -15.38 6.52
N ALA A 553 13.87 -15.92 7.67
CA ALA A 553 13.75 -15.13 8.89
C ALA A 553 15.13 -14.65 9.39
N SER A 554 16.14 -15.52 9.27
CA SER A 554 17.53 -15.15 9.54
C SER A 554 18.04 -14.02 8.63
N SER A 555 17.71 -14.08 7.33
CA SER A 555 18.07 -13.05 6.35
C SER A 555 17.41 -11.71 6.66
N GLN A 556 16.10 -11.70 6.96
CA GLN A 556 15.36 -10.47 7.30
C GLN A 556 15.95 -9.78 8.53
N VAL A 557 16.25 -10.53 9.60
CA VAL A 557 16.94 -9.97 10.78
C VAL A 557 18.28 -9.34 10.39
N GLY A 558 19.07 -10.02 9.56
CA GLY A 558 20.34 -9.48 9.05
C GLY A 558 20.15 -8.18 8.29
N PHE A 559 19.23 -8.15 7.33
CA PHE A 559 18.91 -6.95 6.55
C PHE A 559 18.48 -5.78 7.46
N PHE A 560 17.61 -6.03 8.43
CA PHE A 560 17.08 -4.99 9.31
C PHE A 560 18.18 -4.40 10.19
N THR A 561 19.02 -5.25 10.77
CA THR A 561 20.02 -4.84 11.76
C THR A 561 21.32 -4.31 11.16
N ILE A 562 21.67 -4.74 9.95
CA ILE A 562 22.95 -4.40 9.29
C ILE A 562 22.77 -3.30 8.23
N ILE A 563 21.63 -3.26 7.56
CA ILE A 563 21.37 -2.32 6.46
C ILE A 563 20.43 -1.21 6.90
N VAL A 564 19.18 -1.55 7.25
CA VAL A 564 18.13 -0.53 7.42
C VAL A 564 18.31 0.27 8.72
N GLN A 565 18.57 -0.40 9.84
CA GLN A 565 18.68 0.28 11.13
C GLN A 565 19.84 1.29 11.20
N PRO A 566 21.07 0.97 10.75
CA PRO A 566 22.15 1.96 10.70
C PRO A 566 21.82 3.18 9.83
N THR A 567 21.17 2.97 8.69
CA THR A 567 20.76 4.06 7.79
C THR A 567 19.76 5.00 8.46
N PHE A 568 18.66 4.46 9.01
CA PHE A 568 17.65 5.28 9.69
C PHE A 568 18.16 5.91 10.99
N ALA A 569 19.15 5.30 11.65
CA ALA A 569 19.81 5.90 12.81
C ALA A 569 20.50 7.21 12.44
N LEU A 570 21.19 7.28 11.29
CA LEU A 570 21.83 8.52 10.83
C LEU A 570 20.80 9.61 10.52
N LEU A 571 19.69 9.25 9.86
CA LEU A 571 18.58 10.20 9.61
C LEU A 571 17.95 10.71 10.92
N ALA A 572 17.86 9.86 11.95
CA ALA A 572 17.33 10.23 13.25
C ALA A 572 18.22 11.19 14.05
N GLU A 573 19.52 11.24 13.77
CA GLU A 573 20.42 12.27 14.33
C GLU A 573 20.12 13.67 13.75
N LEU A 574 19.60 13.73 12.51
CA LEU A 574 19.23 14.97 11.85
C LEU A 574 17.81 15.43 12.22
N GLN A 575 16.85 14.50 12.28
CA GLN A 575 15.46 14.80 12.58
C GLN A 575 14.87 13.80 13.59
N HIS A 576 14.55 14.29 14.79
CA HIS A 576 14.09 13.46 15.91
C HIS A 576 12.84 12.62 15.59
N ARG A 577 11.93 13.12 14.73
CA ARG A 577 10.69 12.39 14.38
C ARG A 577 10.99 11.02 13.78
N VAL A 578 12.10 10.87 13.04
CA VAL A 578 12.52 9.58 12.46
C VAL A 578 12.74 8.51 13.54
N LYS A 579 13.22 8.94 14.71
CA LYS A 579 13.44 8.08 15.87
C LYS A 579 12.13 7.57 16.46
N ASP A 580 11.13 8.44 16.54
CA ASP A 580 9.88 8.18 17.25
C ASP A 580 8.92 7.30 16.41
N THR A 581 9.09 7.25 15.10
CA THR A 581 8.25 6.45 14.19
C THR A 581 9.04 5.36 13.47
N GLN A 582 9.89 5.68 12.48
CA GLN A 582 10.55 4.67 11.62
C GLN A 582 11.43 3.72 12.43
N LEU A 583 12.30 4.26 13.32
CA LEU A 583 13.14 3.41 14.17
C LEU A 583 12.32 2.64 15.22
N ALA A 584 11.19 3.18 15.67
CA ALA A 584 10.32 2.48 16.61
C ALA A 584 9.63 1.28 15.95
N HIS A 585 9.11 1.45 14.73
CA HIS A 585 8.57 0.36 13.91
C HIS A 585 9.65 -0.68 13.59
N LEU A 586 10.82 -0.24 13.13
CA LEU A 586 11.92 -1.13 12.77
C LEU A 586 12.35 -2.02 13.96
N ARG A 587 12.39 -1.47 15.19
CA ARG A 587 12.65 -2.26 16.40
C ARG A 587 11.58 -3.34 16.62
N LYS A 588 10.30 -2.96 16.58
CA LYS A 588 9.17 -3.90 16.74
C LYS A 588 9.20 -5.01 15.68
N ASN A 589 9.44 -4.64 14.43
CA ASN A 589 9.48 -5.60 13.33
C ASN A 589 10.71 -6.51 13.46
N THR A 590 11.87 -5.98 13.88
CA THR A 590 13.06 -6.79 14.16
C THR A 590 12.79 -7.82 15.25
N GLU A 591 12.08 -7.45 16.33
CA GLU A 591 11.69 -8.38 17.40
C GLU A 591 10.74 -9.49 16.90
N ALA A 592 9.81 -9.15 16.01
CA ALA A 592 8.92 -10.12 15.37
C ALA A 592 9.72 -11.12 14.51
N TRP A 593 10.64 -10.64 13.67
CA TRP A 593 11.50 -11.49 12.84
C TRP A 593 12.49 -12.32 13.66
N GLU A 594 13.01 -11.80 14.78
CA GLU A 594 13.83 -12.56 15.72
C GLU A 594 13.06 -13.72 16.34
N THR A 595 11.78 -13.55 16.60
CA THR A 595 10.90 -14.62 17.08
C THR A 595 10.70 -15.69 16.00
N ARG A 596 10.45 -15.27 14.75
CA ARG A 596 10.35 -16.19 13.59
C ARG A 596 11.66 -16.94 13.34
N LYS A 597 12.81 -16.28 13.48
CA LYS A 597 14.14 -16.88 13.35
C LYS A 597 14.38 -17.99 14.39
N LYS A 598 13.92 -17.80 15.63
CA LYS A 598 14.00 -18.84 16.67
C LYS A 598 13.15 -20.05 16.31
N ALA A 599 11.94 -19.84 15.77
CA ALA A 599 11.07 -20.91 15.29
C ALA A 599 11.73 -21.68 14.12
N GLU A 600 12.26 -20.96 13.13
CA GLU A 600 13.03 -21.51 11.98
C GLU A 600 14.24 -22.35 12.44
N CYS A 601 14.94 -21.95 13.51
CA CYS A 601 16.04 -22.74 14.08
C CYS A 601 15.56 -23.97 14.89
N SER A 602 14.29 -24.04 15.35
CA SER A 602 13.77 -25.10 16.23
C SER A 602 13.19 -26.32 15.50
N GLU A 603 12.59 -26.13 14.32
CA GLU A 603 11.99 -27.22 13.53
C GLU A 603 13.01 -28.25 13.02
N HIS A 604 14.29 -27.88 12.95
CA HIS A 604 15.37 -28.75 12.46
C HIS A 604 16.14 -29.51 13.55
N VAL A 605 15.75 -29.44 14.83
CA VAL A 605 16.38 -30.21 15.93
C VAL A 605 15.54 -31.45 16.30
N SER A 606 15.19 -32.26 15.30
CA SER A 606 14.63 -33.61 15.49
C SER A 606 15.65 -34.66 15.01
N PRO A 607 16.03 -35.68 15.81
CA PRO A 607 17.16 -36.54 15.49
C PRO A 607 16.78 -37.65 14.50
N SER A 608 17.26 -37.56 13.25
CA SER A 608 17.33 -38.73 12.36
C SER A 608 18.77 -39.30 12.35
N LEU A 609 18.90 -40.51 12.88
CA LEU A 609 20.11 -41.34 12.80
C LEU A 609 20.25 -41.89 11.37
N ARG A 610 21.35 -41.55 10.65
CA ARG A 610 22.26 -42.46 9.91
C ARG A 610 23.22 -41.72 8.94
N GLY A 611 24.53 -41.77 9.27
CA GLY A 611 25.64 -42.18 8.38
C GLY A 611 26.15 -41.31 7.20
N SER A 612 27.13 -40.41 7.46
CA SER A 612 28.47 -40.21 6.82
C SER A 612 28.66 -40.01 5.27
N PRO A 613 29.75 -39.35 4.76
CA PRO A 613 30.52 -38.18 5.23
C PRO A 613 30.78 -37.05 4.18
N ARG A 614 30.88 -35.82 4.70
CA ARG A 614 31.78 -34.68 4.35
C ARG A 614 31.93 -34.21 2.89
N GLN A 615 31.38 -33.02 2.61
CA GLN A 615 32.05 -31.96 1.83
C GLN A 615 32.21 -30.70 2.69
N ILE A 616 33.31 -29.99 2.44
CA ILE A 616 33.79 -28.83 3.20
C ILE A 616 32.97 -27.60 2.78
N ALA A 617 32.19 -27.03 3.70
CA ALA A 617 31.53 -25.73 3.52
C ALA A 617 32.20 -24.67 4.39
N VAL A 618 32.39 -23.49 3.81
CA VAL A 618 32.91 -22.24 4.41
C VAL A 618 31.95 -21.78 5.52
N PRO A 619 32.41 -21.16 6.63
CA PRO A 619 31.55 -20.95 7.80
C PRO A 619 30.55 -19.81 7.55
N SER A 620 29.27 -20.15 7.46
CA SER A 620 28.19 -19.21 7.74
C SER A 620 28.06 -19.05 9.26
N THR A 621 27.93 -17.81 9.73
CA THR A 621 27.69 -17.51 11.14
C THR A 621 26.30 -18.03 11.55
N GLY A 622 26.25 -19.27 12.03
CA GLY A 622 25.03 -19.96 12.44
C GLY A 622 24.53 -19.58 13.85
N CYS A 623 23.22 -19.77 14.05
CA CYS A 623 22.44 -19.70 15.29
C CYS A 623 23.27 -20.14 16.53
N ALA A 624 23.88 -19.20 17.26
CA ALA A 624 24.61 -19.49 18.50
C ALA A 624 23.67 -19.35 19.70
N THR A 625 23.20 -20.48 20.25
CA THR A 625 22.54 -20.51 21.56
C THR A 625 23.59 -20.42 22.67
N ARG A 626 23.46 -19.43 23.56
CA ARG A 626 24.31 -19.32 24.77
C ARG A 626 24.03 -20.49 25.71
N GLY A 627 24.83 -21.55 25.62
CA GLY A 627 24.92 -22.58 26.64
C GLY A 627 25.72 -22.08 27.84
N SER A 628 25.11 -22.16 29.03
CA SER A 628 25.75 -21.85 30.31
C SER A 628 26.97 -22.74 30.56
N TYR A 629 28.17 -22.17 30.59
CA TYR A 629 29.35 -22.82 31.14
C TYR A 629 29.65 -22.28 32.53
N THR A 630 29.55 -23.17 33.52
CA THR A 630 30.01 -22.97 34.88
C THR A 630 31.52 -22.73 34.92
N ARG A 631 31.90 -21.71 35.69
CA ARG A 631 33.25 -21.19 35.89
C ARG A 631 34.11 -22.23 36.64
N HIS A 632 35.21 -22.70 36.03
CA HIS A 632 36.33 -23.30 36.74
C HIS A 632 37.59 -22.47 36.48
N GLU A 633 38.23 -22.04 37.57
CA GLU A 633 39.47 -21.26 37.59
C GLU A 633 40.72 -22.09 37.26
N PRO A 634 41.85 -21.44 36.89
CA PRO A 634 42.91 -22.05 36.10
C PRO A 634 44.11 -22.57 36.91
N GLY A 635 44.81 -23.57 36.34
CA GLY A 635 46.14 -24.02 36.76
C GLY A 635 47.19 -23.83 35.65
N PRO A 636 48.50 -23.66 35.97
CA PRO A 636 49.41 -22.87 35.13
C PRO A 636 50.37 -23.69 34.25
N SER A 637 50.98 -22.97 33.31
CA SER A 637 52.27 -23.21 32.64
C SER A 637 52.29 -24.07 31.37
N ALA A 638 52.59 -23.43 30.24
CA ALA A 638 53.95 -23.50 29.67
C ALA A 638 54.14 -22.44 28.57
N ARG A 639 55.23 -21.67 28.70
CA ARG A 639 55.80 -20.80 27.67
C ARG A 639 56.31 -21.65 26.51
N THR A 640 55.98 -21.28 25.29
CA THR A 640 56.90 -21.40 24.14
C THR A 640 56.74 -20.20 23.22
N THR A 641 57.89 -19.61 22.96
CA THR A 641 58.21 -18.45 22.12
C THR A 641 58.23 -18.81 20.64
N SER A 642 57.63 -17.99 19.77
CA SER A 642 58.19 -17.67 18.44
C SER A 642 57.38 -16.57 17.75
N SER A 643 58.06 -15.46 17.45
CA SER A 643 57.61 -14.32 16.64
C SER A 643 57.50 -14.67 15.13
N PRO A 644 56.88 -13.81 14.29
CA PRO A 644 56.29 -14.17 13.00
C PRO A 644 57.27 -14.05 11.82
N PRO A 645 57.01 -14.69 10.66
CA PRO A 645 57.66 -14.34 9.41
C PRO A 645 56.91 -13.20 8.71
N GLY A 646 57.70 -12.27 8.16
CA GLY A 646 57.27 -11.00 7.59
C GLY A 646 56.80 -11.05 6.13
N ALA A 647 56.21 -9.92 5.74
CA ALA A 647 55.75 -9.59 4.41
C ALA A 647 56.91 -9.36 3.41
N PRO A 648 56.68 -9.57 2.10
CA PRO A 648 57.55 -9.03 1.06
C PRO A 648 57.02 -7.68 0.57
N SER A 649 57.88 -6.67 0.65
CA SER A 649 57.78 -5.36 0.00
C SER A 649 58.15 -5.46 -1.48
N VAL A 650 57.34 -4.88 -2.38
CA VAL A 650 57.77 -4.54 -3.74
C VAL A 650 57.46 -3.07 -4.01
N SER A 651 58.53 -2.30 -4.19
CA SER A 651 58.56 -0.91 -4.62
C SER A 651 59.22 -0.84 -6.00
N SER A 652 58.56 -0.21 -6.98
CA SER A 652 59.27 0.37 -8.14
C SER A 652 58.41 1.42 -8.83
N GLU A 653 58.84 2.67 -8.68
CA GLU A 653 58.46 3.86 -9.43
C GLU A 653 59.18 3.92 -10.81
N PRO A 654 58.88 4.91 -11.70
CA PRO A 654 58.73 4.70 -13.13
C PRO A 654 59.90 5.19 -14.00
N SER A 655 59.84 4.95 -15.31
CA SER A 655 60.74 5.55 -16.31
C SER A 655 60.01 5.86 -17.63
N PRO A 656 60.48 6.86 -18.42
CA PRO A 656 59.60 7.72 -19.21
C PRO A 656 59.64 7.52 -20.75
N LEU A 657 58.54 7.96 -21.38
CA LEU A 657 58.33 8.56 -22.70
C LEU A 657 59.30 8.25 -23.87
N ARG A 658 58.73 7.72 -24.95
CA ARG A 658 59.18 7.94 -26.34
C ARG A 658 58.06 8.57 -27.17
N SER A 659 58.37 9.72 -27.74
CA SER A 659 57.63 10.51 -28.73
C SER A 659 57.67 9.90 -30.14
N LEU A 660 56.63 10.13 -30.96
CA LEU A 660 56.67 10.31 -32.43
C LEU A 660 55.28 10.80 -32.93
N PRO A 661 55.13 11.39 -34.15
CA PRO A 661 54.85 12.81 -34.32
C PRO A 661 53.44 13.14 -34.87
N GLY A 662 53.13 14.44 -34.86
CA GLY A 662 51.78 14.99 -35.01
C GLY A 662 51.20 15.06 -36.43
N VAL A 663 49.91 15.35 -36.44
CA VAL A 663 49.14 15.84 -37.60
C VAL A 663 48.27 17.01 -37.13
N SER A 664 48.32 18.06 -37.95
CA SER A 664 47.79 19.39 -37.76
C SER A 664 46.26 19.49 -37.80
N SER A 665 45.75 20.46 -37.05
CA SER A 665 44.42 21.05 -37.11
C SER A 665 44.05 21.62 -38.48
N SER A 666 42.80 21.41 -38.93
CA SER A 666 42.08 22.35 -39.80
C SER A 666 40.55 22.25 -39.65
N ARG A 667 39.99 23.26 -38.98
CA ARG A 667 38.72 24.01 -39.16
C ARG A 667 37.47 23.35 -39.78
N CYS A 668 36.35 23.61 -39.10
CA CYS A 668 34.93 23.57 -39.52
C CYS A 668 34.66 24.23 -40.90
N PRO A 669 33.51 23.94 -41.53
CA PRO A 669 32.20 24.45 -41.08
C PRO A 669 31.33 23.44 -40.34
#